data_AF-A0A929PHN4-F1
#
_entry.id   AF-A0A929PHN4-F1
#
_cell.length_a   1.000
_cell.length_b   1.000
_cell.length_c   1.000
_cell.angle_alpha   90.00
_cell.angle_beta   90.00
_cell.angle_gamma   90.00
#
_symmetry.space_group_name_H-M   'P 1'
#
loop_
_entity.id
_entity.type
_entity.pdbx_description
1 polymer ?
#
loop_
_entity_poly.entity_id
_entity_poly.type
_entity_poly.pdbx_seq_one_letter_code
_entity_poly.pdbx_strand_id
1 'polypeptide(L)'
;DIEAVKVAGQENYWIRVRIISGDYGKEEFIRRGETWISVPSQINPPIINELTITYTPTFQNLQHCLSYNNLEFKDVTEESKTENKTFKPFQPLDDDHQTLYLGFDNKLEKAPISLFFSIEEQPWSVDKIPSIEWEYYAGGGKWVRLEVLDETRGLLRSGAIEFVFPRDFKKTKKFGEALYWIRAVDVRNSFKPIRLIYAQLHPAYLIRLITAMRALSRFIWPKYLINAISLCENLYQDSSAGIAIENPCDESISELEPCPALLEAFQPEWDHIEEVKEEIISPKIKGIFLNTTWAVQAETIKEELLGSSDGTAGQSFTLSKTPIITEGIWVNELGTITEEERSNLIEKAEFEVRVTKEEEGKVTELWVKWEPVEDFLASSKDDRHYEIDRVSREVKFGDGIYGKIPPIGRDNITVDYRSGGGSKGNVIADEIKDLKSSIAYVDKASNPLAAGGGTDIEDIDECIERGPLVLKHRNRAVTASDFEEIAYQASRAIGRAKCLSNFDNQGHFKPGWVTVIVIPESGEAKPKLSLQLKRRVETYLREHSANTLQLQVSEPVYAEASVTTILIATDIDAIPIVEKEAFIMLRGFLHPLTGGYEGNGWEFGRMPCISDFYALLEKIGGVDYVKELSVYLRTYAEDKIISEILITPERPVDIEIPPYAVVYSGMHGITVNIEKTAGGK
;
A
#
# COMPACT_ATOMS: atom_id res chain seq x y z
N ASP A 1 -48.46 25.01 -32.83
CA ASP A 1 -47.39 25.50 -31.95
C ASP A 1 -47.42 27.02 -31.84
N ILE A 2 -47.19 27.55 -30.64
CA ILE A 2 -47.07 29.00 -30.39
C ILE A 2 -45.62 29.36 -30.66
N GLU A 3 -45.36 30.45 -31.38
CA GLU A 3 -43.99 30.94 -31.63
C GLU A 3 -43.58 31.97 -30.57
N ALA A 4 -42.28 32.00 -30.26
CA ALA A 4 -41.74 32.96 -29.31
C ALA A 4 -41.76 34.36 -29.91
N VAL A 5 -42.23 35.34 -29.14
CA VAL A 5 -42.32 36.74 -29.54
C VAL A 5 -41.90 37.64 -28.40
N LYS A 6 -41.33 38.80 -28.72
CA LYS A 6 -40.89 39.78 -27.72
C LYS A 6 -42.05 40.66 -27.26
N VAL A 7 -42.48 40.51 -26.01
CA VAL A 7 -43.51 41.36 -25.37
C VAL A 7 -42.89 42.06 -24.16
N ALA A 8 -43.05 43.39 -24.08
CA ALA A 8 -42.46 44.24 -23.04
C ALA A 8 -40.94 44.03 -22.84
N GLY A 9 -40.20 43.75 -23.91
CA GLY A 9 -38.76 43.54 -23.87
C GLY A 9 -38.31 42.12 -23.56
N GLN A 10 -39.23 41.21 -23.22
CA GLN A 10 -38.94 39.80 -22.94
C GLN A 10 -39.40 38.89 -24.08
N GLU A 11 -38.48 38.08 -24.58
CA GLU A 11 -38.75 37.11 -25.64
C GLU A 11 -39.20 35.78 -25.01
N ASN A 12 -40.46 35.40 -25.27
CA ASN A 12 -41.06 34.20 -24.69
C ASN A 12 -42.28 33.75 -25.52
N TYR A 13 -42.88 32.61 -25.17
CA TYR A 13 -44.15 32.16 -25.73
C TYR A 13 -45.31 32.81 -24.96
N TRP A 14 -45.96 33.78 -25.59
CA TRP A 14 -47.00 34.58 -24.94
C TRP A 14 -48.39 34.17 -25.42
N ILE A 15 -49.30 33.94 -24.47
CA ILE A 15 -50.74 33.83 -24.75
C ILE A 15 -51.37 35.17 -24.40
N ARG A 16 -51.93 35.84 -25.41
CA ARG A 16 -52.62 37.12 -25.22
C ARG A 16 -54.12 36.91 -25.16
N VAL A 17 -54.73 37.28 -24.03
CA VAL A 17 -56.18 37.46 -23.93
C VAL A 17 -56.52 38.92 -24.27
N ARG A 18 -57.48 39.15 -25.16
CA ARG A 18 -57.92 40.49 -25.58
C ARG A 18 -59.42 40.63 -25.36
N ILE A 19 -59.84 41.77 -24.82
CA ILE A 19 -61.26 42.14 -24.78
C ILE A 19 -61.70 42.48 -26.21
N ILE A 20 -62.68 41.76 -26.73
CA ILE A 20 -63.18 41.94 -28.10
C ILE A 20 -64.35 42.94 -28.13
N SER A 21 -65.11 43.06 -27.05
CA SER A 21 -66.16 44.08 -26.86
C SER A 21 -66.39 44.37 -25.37
N GLY A 22 -66.76 45.62 -25.02
CA GLY A 22 -66.93 46.08 -23.64
C GLY A 22 -65.65 46.68 -23.04
N ASP A 23 -65.74 47.21 -21.83
CA ASP A 23 -64.60 47.62 -21.01
C ASP A 23 -64.85 47.26 -19.53
N TYR A 24 -63.80 47.32 -18.72
CA TYR A 24 -63.87 47.03 -17.28
C TYR A 24 -64.17 48.29 -16.45
N GLY A 25 -64.80 49.29 -17.06
CA GLY A 25 -64.91 50.65 -16.54
C GLY A 25 -63.86 51.59 -17.13
N LYS A 26 -64.13 52.89 -17.06
CA LYS A 26 -63.21 53.95 -17.47
C LYS A 26 -62.82 54.76 -16.26
N GLU A 27 -61.57 55.20 -16.23
CA GLU A 27 -61.08 56.07 -15.17
C GLU A 27 -61.73 57.45 -15.31
N GLU A 28 -62.62 57.79 -14.37
CA GLU A 28 -63.22 59.12 -14.29
C GLU A 28 -62.41 59.98 -13.33
N PHE A 29 -62.04 61.18 -13.78
CA PHE A 29 -61.33 62.15 -12.96
C PHE A 29 -62.31 63.21 -12.50
N ILE A 30 -62.40 63.41 -11.19
CA ILE A 30 -63.20 64.48 -10.61
C ILE A 30 -62.26 65.57 -10.12
N ARG A 31 -62.53 66.80 -10.51
CA ARG A 31 -61.73 67.95 -10.10
C ARG A 31 -62.10 68.36 -8.68
N ARG A 32 -61.15 68.26 -7.74
CA ARG A 32 -61.25 68.83 -6.38
C ARG A 32 -60.25 69.96 -6.27
N GLY A 33 -60.71 71.20 -6.45
CA GLY A 33 -59.85 72.38 -6.50
C GLY A 33 -59.07 72.49 -7.81
N GLU A 34 -57.75 72.66 -7.74
CA GLU A 34 -56.85 72.74 -8.91
C GLU A 34 -56.28 71.38 -9.35
N THR A 35 -56.51 70.33 -8.57
CA THR A 35 -56.04 68.96 -8.84
C THR A 35 -57.17 68.06 -9.34
N TRP A 36 -56.86 67.27 -10.36
CA TRP A 36 -57.70 66.16 -10.81
C TRP A 36 -57.41 64.92 -9.97
N ILE A 37 -58.45 64.32 -9.40
CA ILE A 37 -58.33 63.09 -8.61
C ILE A 37 -59.07 62.00 -9.36
N SER A 38 -58.36 60.91 -9.68
CA SER A 38 -58.94 59.68 -10.22
C SER A 38 -59.92 59.09 -9.19
N VAL A 39 -61.10 58.67 -9.64
CA VAL A 39 -62.06 57.93 -8.83
C VAL A 39 -62.08 56.48 -9.32
N PRO A 40 -61.28 55.59 -8.69
CA PRO A 40 -61.07 54.23 -9.21
C PRO A 40 -62.29 53.32 -9.01
N SER A 41 -63.29 53.74 -8.23
CA SER A 41 -64.41 52.91 -7.79
C SER A 41 -65.35 52.45 -8.92
N GLN A 42 -65.15 52.92 -10.15
CA GLN A 42 -65.90 52.48 -11.32
C GLN A 42 -65.14 51.51 -12.22
N ILE A 43 -63.87 51.17 -11.90
CA ILE A 43 -63.09 50.19 -12.64
C ILE A 43 -63.15 48.84 -11.91
N ASN A 44 -63.72 47.83 -12.55
CA ASN A 44 -63.82 46.46 -12.06
C ASN A 44 -63.06 45.52 -13.00
N PRO A 45 -61.71 45.49 -12.95
CA PRO A 45 -60.94 44.56 -13.77
C PRO A 45 -61.22 43.12 -13.33
N PRO A 46 -61.09 42.14 -14.23
CA PRO A 46 -61.27 40.74 -13.86
C PRO A 46 -60.15 40.34 -12.90
N ILE A 47 -60.54 39.76 -11.76
CA ILE A 47 -59.60 39.15 -10.82
C ILE A 47 -59.53 37.66 -11.18
N ILE A 48 -58.37 37.21 -11.62
CA ILE A 48 -58.12 35.79 -11.88
C ILE A 48 -57.73 35.16 -10.55
N ASN A 49 -58.65 34.39 -9.96
CA ASN A 49 -58.37 33.67 -8.71
C ASN A 49 -57.54 32.41 -8.95
N GLU A 50 -57.77 31.71 -10.06
CA GLU A 50 -57.02 30.51 -10.45
C GLU A 50 -56.99 30.38 -11.98
N LEU A 51 -55.88 29.89 -12.53
CA LEU A 51 -55.72 29.56 -13.95
C LEU A 51 -55.11 28.18 -14.08
N THR A 52 -55.87 27.23 -14.64
CA THR A 52 -55.42 25.85 -14.85
C THR A 52 -55.21 25.58 -16.35
N ILE A 53 -54.03 25.09 -16.72
CA ILE A 53 -53.71 24.62 -18.07
C ILE A 53 -53.49 23.11 -18.00
N THR A 54 -54.25 22.34 -18.77
CA THR A 54 -54.10 20.89 -18.90
C THR A 54 -53.63 20.57 -20.30
N TYR A 55 -52.60 19.73 -20.44
CA TYR A 55 -52.15 19.21 -21.73
C TYR A 55 -51.93 17.70 -21.63
N THR A 56 -52.08 17.01 -22.76
CA THR A 56 -51.79 15.58 -22.89
C THR A 56 -50.57 15.43 -23.80
N PRO A 57 -49.41 14.99 -23.31
CA PRO A 57 -48.26 14.78 -24.16
C PRO A 57 -48.50 13.60 -25.12
N THR A 58 -48.19 13.80 -26.40
CA THR A 58 -48.05 12.70 -27.36
C THR A 58 -46.64 12.11 -27.22
N PHE A 59 -46.52 10.98 -26.52
CA PHE A 59 -45.25 10.26 -26.42
C PHE A 59 -44.89 9.68 -27.79
N GLN A 60 -43.73 10.05 -28.32
CA GLN A 60 -43.17 9.41 -29.52
C GLN A 60 -42.45 8.13 -29.12
N ASN A 61 -42.59 7.07 -29.91
CA ASN A 61 -41.87 5.81 -29.70
C ASN A 61 -40.37 6.03 -29.85
N LEU A 62 -39.58 5.52 -28.89
CA LEU A 62 -38.13 5.53 -28.98
C LEU A 62 -37.69 4.71 -30.20
N GLN A 63 -36.82 5.28 -31.04
CA GLN A 63 -36.29 4.58 -32.22
C GLN A 63 -35.38 3.41 -31.82
N HIS A 64 -34.56 3.64 -30.78
CA HIS A 64 -33.68 2.66 -30.15
C HIS A 64 -33.71 2.83 -28.64
N CYS A 65 -33.70 1.72 -27.91
CA CYS A 65 -33.55 1.70 -26.46
C CYS A 65 -32.56 0.58 -26.09
N LEU A 66 -31.44 0.96 -25.47
CA LEU A 66 -30.42 0.03 -25.01
C LEU A 66 -30.33 0.12 -23.48
N SER A 67 -30.24 -1.02 -22.81
CA SER A 67 -29.83 -1.06 -21.40
C SER A 67 -28.38 -1.48 -21.30
N TYR A 68 -27.60 -0.83 -20.44
CA TYR A 68 -26.21 -1.17 -20.17
C TYR A 68 -26.09 -1.66 -18.73
N ASN A 69 -25.91 -2.97 -18.56
CA ASN A 69 -25.83 -3.62 -17.25
C ASN A 69 -24.69 -4.62 -17.27
N ASN A 70 -23.96 -4.71 -16.16
CA ASN A 70 -22.89 -5.71 -15.99
C ASN A 70 -21.94 -5.73 -17.20
N LEU A 71 -21.54 -4.53 -17.67
CA LEU A 71 -20.67 -4.31 -18.82
C LEU A 71 -21.21 -4.79 -20.19
N GLU A 72 -22.48 -5.18 -20.29
CA GLU A 72 -23.10 -5.65 -21.52
C GLU A 72 -24.25 -4.71 -21.94
N PHE A 73 -24.30 -4.41 -23.24
CA PHE A 73 -25.47 -3.74 -23.84
C PHE A 73 -26.51 -4.78 -24.24
N LYS A 74 -27.76 -4.54 -23.85
CA LYS A 74 -28.91 -5.30 -24.32
C LYS A 74 -29.85 -4.39 -25.08
N ASP A 75 -30.21 -4.80 -26.29
CA ASP A 75 -31.26 -4.14 -27.05
C ASP A 75 -32.63 -4.47 -26.42
N VAL A 76 -33.33 -3.41 -26.00
CA VAL A 76 -34.68 -3.44 -25.42
C VAL A 76 -35.63 -2.52 -26.20
N THR A 77 -35.29 -2.23 -27.45
CA THR A 77 -36.04 -1.33 -28.32
C THR A 77 -37.47 -1.82 -28.54
N GLU A 78 -37.66 -3.12 -28.80
CA GLU A 78 -38.98 -3.70 -29.04
C GLU A 78 -39.82 -3.76 -27.77
N GLU A 79 -39.20 -4.10 -26.63
CA GLU A 79 -39.80 -3.99 -25.30
C GLU A 79 -40.29 -2.56 -25.02
N SER A 80 -39.50 -1.55 -25.37
CA SER A 80 -39.83 -0.15 -25.13
C SER A 80 -40.90 0.40 -26.07
N LYS A 81 -41.10 -0.19 -27.26
CA LYS A 81 -42.11 0.23 -28.24
C LYS A 81 -43.48 -0.43 -28.03
N THR A 82 -43.51 -1.56 -27.33
CA THR A 82 -44.73 -2.36 -27.20
C THR A 82 -45.59 -1.83 -26.05
N GLU A 83 -46.82 -1.45 -26.35
CA GLU A 83 -47.79 -0.99 -25.35
C GLU A 83 -48.01 -2.08 -24.28
N ASN A 84 -47.95 -1.68 -23.00
CA ASN A 84 -48.02 -2.56 -21.82
C ASN A 84 -46.87 -3.59 -21.63
N LYS A 85 -45.80 -3.53 -22.42
CA LYS A 85 -44.59 -4.32 -22.17
C LYS A 85 -43.59 -3.46 -21.38
N THR A 86 -43.09 -4.00 -20.27
CA THR A 86 -42.07 -3.35 -19.45
C THR A 86 -40.75 -4.11 -19.55
N PHE A 87 -39.64 -3.39 -19.38
CA PHE A 87 -38.32 -3.99 -19.20
C PHE A 87 -37.70 -3.46 -17.92
N LYS A 88 -36.80 -4.25 -17.34
CA LYS A 88 -35.99 -3.81 -16.20
C LYS A 88 -34.75 -3.09 -16.74
N PRO A 89 -34.62 -1.77 -16.58
CA PRO A 89 -33.46 -1.02 -17.08
C PRO A 89 -32.20 -1.39 -16.31
N PHE A 90 -32.32 -1.83 -15.05
CA PHE A 90 -31.22 -2.26 -14.21
C PHE A 90 -31.38 -3.73 -13.84
N GLN A 91 -30.31 -4.51 -14.00
CA GLN A 91 -30.25 -5.93 -13.63
C GLN A 91 -29.12 -6.13 -12.63
N PRO A 92 -29.39 -6.68 -11.43
CA PRO A 92 -28.32 -7.01 -10.50
C PRO A 92 -27.48 -8.16 -11.07
N LEU A 93 -26.29 -8.34 -10.50
CA LEU A 93 -25.55 -9.59 -10.68
C LEU A 93 -26.26 -10.73 -9.93
N ASP A 94 -25.98 -11.96 -10.34
CA ASP A 94 -26.48 -13.17 -9.66
C ASP A 94 -25.76 -13.43 -8.30
N ASP A 95 -24.91 -12.49 -7.87
CA ASP A 95 -24.04 -12.63 -6.69
C ASP A 95 -24.69 -12.04 -5.45
N ASP A 96 -24.74 -12.84 -4.38
CA ASP A 96 -25.24 -12.40 -3.06
C ASP A 96 -24.18 -11.63 -2.24
N HIS A 97 -22.92 -11.64 -2.72
CA HIS A 97 -21.76 -11.09 -2.04
C HIS A 97 -20.89 -10.24 -2.98
N GLN A 98 -20.10 -9.33 -2.41
CA GLN A 98 -19.09 -8.60 -3.17
C GLN A 98 -18.10 -9.57 -3.80
N THR A 99 -17.91 -9.42 -5.12
CA THR A 99 -17.21 -10.43 -5.92
C THR A 99 -16.29 -9.78 -6.95
N LEU A 100 -15.04 -10.23 -6.97
CA LEU A 100 -14.07 -9.91 -8.02
C LEU A 100 -14.06 -11.03 -9.05
N TYR A 101 -14.24 -10.70 -10.33
CA TYR A 101 -14.19 -11.66 -11.44
C TYR A 101 -12.88 -11.52 -12.22
N LEU A 102 -12.24 -12.65 -12.54
CA LEU A 102 -11.09 -12.73 -13.43
C LEU A 102 -11.41 -13.68 -14.59
N GLY A 103 -11.32 -13.17 -15.82
CA GLY A 103 -11.62 -13.90 -17.05
C GLY A 103 -10.36 -14.19 -17.84
N PHE A 104 -10.18 -15.45 -18.24
CA PHE A 104 -9.05 -15.92 -19.04
C PHE A 104 -9.53 -16.36 -20.42
N ASP A 105 -8.78 -15.98 -21.46
CA ASP A 105 -9.06 -16.33 -22.85
C ASP A 105 -8.80 -17.82 -23.13
N ASN A 106 -7.82 -18.40 -22.43
CA ASN A 106 -7.43 -19.79 -22.49
C ASN A 106 -7.82 -20.55 -21.24
N LYS A 107 -8.02 -21.87 -21.39
CA LYS A 107 -8.25 -22.75 -20.25
C LYS A 107 -6.97 -22.86 -19.44
N LEU A 108 -7.04 -22.48 -18.17
CA LEU A 108 -5.94 -22.66 -17.23
C LEU A 108 -5.85 -24.13 -16.84
N GLU A 109 -4.78 -24.79 -17.26
CA GLU A 109 -4.49 -26.21 -17.01
C GLU A 109 -3.01 -26.37 -16.60
N LYS A 110 -2.66 -27.50 -15.95
CA LYS A 110 -1.29 -27.84 -15.47
C LYS A 110 -0.81 -26.97 -14.29
N ALA A 111 -1.38 -27.25 -13.12
CA ALA A 111 -1.06 -26.62 -11.84
C ALA A 111 0.38 -26.90 -11.32
N PRO A 112 0.92 -26.05 -10.43
CA PRO A 112 0.30 -24.81 -9.91
C PRO A 112 0.46 -23.61 -10.86
N ILE A 113 -0.59 -22.78 -10.96
CA ILE A 113 -0.56 -21.48 -11.65
C ILE A 113 -0.52 -20.38 -10.59
N SER A 114 0.39 -19.42 -10.72
CA SER A 114 0.57 -18.33 -9.77
C SER A 114 0.07 -17.00 -10.35
N LEU A 115 -0.70 -16.27 -9.54
CA LEU A 115 -1.09 -14.87 -9.77
C LEU A 115 -0.53 -14.02 -8.64
N PHE A 116 0.36 -13.08 -8.95
CA PHE A 116 0.82 -12.11 -7.98
C PHE A 116 -0.07 -10.87 -7.98
N PHE A 117 -0.66 -10.59 -6.82
CA PHE A 117 -1.44 -9.39 -6.56
C PHE A 117 -0.52 -8.34 -5.94
N SER A 118 -0.33 -7.23 -6.66
CA SER A 118 0.23 -6.01 -6.07
C SER A 118 -0.92 -5.19 -5.51
N ILE A 119 -0.99 -5.13 -4.18
CA ILE A 119 -2.06 -4.49 -3.42
C ILE A 119 -1.43 -3.43 -2.50
N GLU A 120 -2.07 -2.27 -2.44
CA GLU A 120 -1.82 -1.29 -1.39
C GLU A 120 -2.24 -1.86 -0.03
N GLU A 121 -1.25 -2.05 0.85
CA GLU A 121 -1.49 -2.70 2.13
C GLU A 121 -2.54 -1.96 2.95
N GLN A 122 -3.57 -2.69 3.37
CA GLN A 122 -4.65 -2.17 4.19
C GLN A 122 -4.43 -2.55 5.66
N PRO A 123 -4.86 -1.69 6.61
CA PRO A 123 -4.88 -2.06 8.01
C PRO A 123 -5.84 -3.23 8.25
N TRP A 124 -5.53 -4.08 9.21
CA TRP A 124 -6.25 -5.32 9.49
C TRP A 124 -6.13 -5.73 10.96
N SER A 125 -7.19 -6.32 11.52
CA SER A 125 -7.12 -7.00 12.81
C SER A 125 -7.41 -8.49 12.64
N VAL A 126 -6.89 -9.33 13.54
CA VAL A 126 -7.06 -10.80 13.49
C VAL A 126 -8.54 -11.18 13.35
N ASP A 127 -9.42 -10.47 14.05
CA ASP A 127 -10.86 -10.73 14.07
C ASP A 127 -11.58 -10.28 12.78
N LYS A 128 -10.92 -9.45 11.95
CA LYS A 128 -11.53 -8.81 10.79
C LYS A 128 -10.91 -9.23 9.45
N ILE A 129 -9.98 -10.18 9.41
CA ILE A 129 -9.42 -10.66 8.13
C ILE A 129 -10.58 -11.11 7.20
N PRO A 130 -10.69 -10.53 6.00
CA PRO A 130 -11.72 -10.90 5.04
C PRO A 130 -11.68 -12.40 4.72
N SER A 131 -12.86 -13.02 4.65
CA SER A 131 -12.98 -14.41 4.23
C SER A 131 -13.23 -14.43 2.73
N ILE A 132 -12.17 -14.65 1.95
CA ILE A 132 -12.26 -14.69 0.50
C ILE A 132 -12.34 -16.15 0.04
N GLU A 133 -13.45 -16.51 -0.59
CA GLU A 133 -13.63 -17.81 -1.22
C GLU A 133 -13.39 -17.70 -2.73
N TRP A 134 -12.42 -18.47 -3.22
CA TRP A 134 -12.16 -18.56 -4.65
C TRP A 134 -13.05 -19.61 -5.27
N GLU A 135 -13.66 -19.30 -6.40
CA GLU A 135 -14.53 -20.20 -7.14
C GLU A 135 -14.22 -20.17 -8.63
N TYR A 136 -14.46 -21.29 -9.31
CA TYR A 136 -14.38 -21.40 -10.76
C TYR A 136 -15.70 -21.90 -11.35
N TYR A 137 -15.91 -21.63 -12.63
CA TYR A 137 -17.10 -22.09 -13.34
C TYR A 137 -16.93 -23.54 -13.84
N ALA A 138 -17.71 -24.48 -13.30
CA ALA A 138 -17.65 -25.92 -13.65
C ALA A 138 -18.65 -26.34 -14.77
N GLY A 139 -19.46 -25.39 -15.27
CA GLY A 139 -20.52 -25.65 -16.25
C GLY A 139 -21.90 -25.83 -15.63
N GLY A 140 -22.93 -25.82 -16.48
CA GLY A 140 -24.32 -26.03 -16.05
C GLY A 140 -24.86 -24.93 -15.13
N GLY A 141 -24.26 -23.73 -15.16
CA GLY A 141 -24.62 -22.62 -14.26
C GLY A 141 -24.00 -22.70 -12.87
N LYS A 142 -23.13 -23.69 -12.60
CA LYS A 142 -22.58 -23.94 -11.26
C LYS A 142 -21.18 -23.33 -11.08
N TRP A 143 -21.04 -22.57 -10.00
CA TRP A 143 -19.75 -22.17 -9.42
C TRP A 143 -19.32 -23.17 -8.36
N VAL A 144 -18.03 -23.49 -8.31
CA VAL A 144 -17.46 -24.49 -7.41
C VAL A 144 -16.21 -23.89 -6.76
N ARG A 145 -16.03 -24.13 -5.47
CA ARG A 145 -14.85 -23.74 -4.70
C ARG A 145 -13.56 -24.22 -5.34
N LEU A 146 -12.59 -23.31 -5.42
CA LEU A 146 -11.24 -23.51 -5.92
C LEU A 146 -10.28 -23.40 -4.74
N GLU A 147 -9.53 -24.48 -4.48
CA GLU A 147 -8.50 -24.48 -3.43
C GLU A 147 -7.29 -23.64 -3.89
N VAL A 148 -6.81 -22.79 -3.00
CA VAL A 148 -5.71 -21.85 -3.26
C VAL A 148 -4.73 -21.78 -2.10
N LEU A 149 -3.48 -21.49 -2.41
CA LEU A 149 -2.51 -20.98 -1.44
C LEU A 149 -2.53 -19.45 -1.55
N ASP A 150 -3.00 -18.74 -0.52
CA ASP A 150 -3.14 -17.28 -0.53
C ASP A 150 -2.13 -16.60 0.39
N GLU A 151 -1.17 -15.87 -0.19
CA GLU A 151 -0.21 -15.05 0.55
C GLU A 151 -0.67 -13.59 0.78
N THR A 152 -1.79 -13.19 0.15
CA THR A 152 -2.34 -11.82 0.18
C THR A 152 -3.10 -11.52 1.46
N ARG A 153 -3.32 -12.54 2.31
CA ARG A 153 -4.09 -12.45 3.56
C ARG A 153 -5.50 -11.92 3.28
N GLY A 154 -6.23 -12.57 2.38
CA GLY A 154 -7.59 -12.13 2.01
C GLY A 154 -7.60 -10.80 1.26
N LEU A 155 -6.65 -10.59 0.34
CA LEU A 155 -6.49 -9.38 -0.47
C LEU A 155 -6.17 -8.10 0.33
N LEU A 156 -5.58 -8.23 1.53
CA LEU A 156 -5.19 -7.08 2.35
C LEU A 156 -3.76 -6.59 2.09
N ARG A 157 -2.90 -7.43 1.51
CA ARG A 157 -1.50 -7.10 1.20
C ARG A 157 -1.05 -7.72 -0.11
N SER A 158 0.08 -7.23 -0.63
CA SER A 158 0.69 -7.83 -1.82
C SER A 158 1.15 -9.28 -1.55
N GLY A 159 0.90 -10.17 -2.50
CA GLY A 159 1.28 -11.58 -2.39
C GLY A 159 0.86 -12.42 -3.60
N ALA A 160 1.43 -13.63 -3.70
CA ALA A 160 1.00 -14.60 -4.69
C ALA A 160 -0.23 -15.36 -4.22
N ILE A 161 -1.09 -15.71 -5.16
CA ILE A 161 -2.15 -16.71 -4.99
C ILE A 161 -1.87 -17.83 -5.97
N GLU A 162 -1.67 -19.04 -5.47
CA GLU A 162 -1.40 -20.22 -6.29
C GLU A 162 -2.64 -21.10 -6.40
N PHE A 163 -2.94 -21.50 -7.62
CA PHE A 163 -4.16 -22.20 -7.99
C PHE A 163 -3.87 -23.60 -8.52
N VAL A 164 -4.72 -24.55 -8.12
CA VAL A 164 -4.77 -25.89 -8.70
C VAL A 164 -6.10 -26.07 -9.41
N PHE A 165 -6.10 -25.92 -10.74
CA PHE A 165 -7.33 -25.96 -11.53
C PHE A 165 -7.86 -27.37 -11.79
N PRO A 166 -9.15 -27.64 -11.49
CA PRO A 166 -9.78 -28.91 -11.83
C PRO A 166 -10.00 -29.11 -13.34
N ARG A 167 -10.11 -30.38 -13.76
CA ARG A 167 -10.27 -30.74 -15.19
C ARG A 167 -11.59 -30.25 -15.80
N ASP A 168 -12.63 -30.06 -14.99
CA ASP A 168 -13.98 -29.65 -15.39
C ASP A 168 -14.17 -28.13 -15.50
N PHE A 169 -13.10 -27.34 -15.41
CA PHE A 169 -13.14 -25.90 -15.65
C PHE A 169 -13.64 -25.58 -17.08
N LYS A 170 -14.71 -24.78 -17.17
CA LYS A 170 -15.41 -24.51 -18.44
C LYS A 170 -15.54 -23.02 -18.74
N LYS A 171 -15.70 -22.74 -20.03
CA LYS A 171 -15.95 -21.42 -20.57
C LYS A 171 -17.42 -21.03 -20.35
N THR A 172 -17.68 -19.76 -20.03
CA THR A 172 -19.03 -19.19 -19.96
C THR A 172 -19.05 -17.73 -20.41
N LYS A 173 -20.22 -17.24 -20.84
CA LYS A 173 -20.40 -15.84 -21.20
C LYS A 173 -20.77 -15.03 -19.95
N LYS A 174 -19.93 -14.07 -19.58
CA LYS A 174 -20.18 -13.07 -18.54
C LYS A 174 -19.58 -11.74 -18.99
N PHE A 175 -20.23 -10.64 -18.63
CA PHE A 175 -19.74 -9.28 -18.94
C PHE A 175 -19.49 -9.04 -20.44
N GLY A 176 -20.38 -9.55 -21.30
CA GLY A 176 -20.25 -9.46 -22.76
C GLY A 176 -19.28 -10.46 -23.40
N GLU A 177 -18.38 -11.07 -22.62
CA GLU A 177 -17.29 -11.91 -23.12
C GLU A 177 -17.45 -13.38 -22.76
N ALA A 178 -17.11 -14.27 -23.70
CA ALA A 178 -17.02 -15.70 -23.43
C ALA A 178 -15.58 -16.02 -23.03
N LEU A 179 -15.34 -16.32 -21.75
CA LEU A 179 -14.02 -16.58 -21.16
C LEU A 179 -14.10 -17.71 -20.12
N TYR A 180 -12.94 -18.15 -19.64
CA TYR A 180 -12.78 -19.02 -18.48
C TYR A 180 -12.74 -18.14 -17.23
N TRP A 181 -13.79 -18.22 -16.41
CA TRP A 181 -13.95 -17.29 -15.29
C TRP A 181 -13.64 -17.96 -13.96
N ILE A 182 -12.82 -17.28 -13.16
CA ILE A 182 -12.77 -17.46 -11.72
C ILE A 182 -13.33 -16.22 -11.03
N ARG A 183 -13.73 -16.39 -9.79
CA ARG A 183 -14.16 -15.28 -8.95
C ARG A 183 -13.66 -15.43 -7.52
N ALA A 184 -13.38 -14.31 -6.89
CA ALA A 184 -13.08 -14.20 -5.48
C ALA A 184 -14.30 -13.57 -4.79
N VAL A 185 -14.93 -14.32 -3.90
CA VAL A 185 -16.18 -13.95 -3.21
C VAL A 185 -15.86 -13.57 -1.78
N ASP A 186 -16.21 -12.35 -1.38
CA ASP A 186 -16.16 -11.92 0.01
C ASP A 186 -17.40 -12.41 0.76
N VAL A 187 -17.32 -13.65 1.26
CA VAL A 187 -18.47 -14.35 1.87
C VAL A 187 -18.99 -13.67 3.14
N ARG A 188 -18.23 -12.72 3.71
CA ARG A 188 -18.64 -11.95 4.90
C ARG A 188 -19.02 -10.51 4.56
N ASN A 189 -18.89 -10.08 3.30
CA ASN A 189 -18.99 -8.66 2.90
C ASN A 189 -18.15 -7.77 3.84
N SER A 190 -16.94 -8.25 4.16
CA SER A 190 -15.95 -7.58 5.00
C SER A 190 -15.46 -6.28 4.36
N PHE A 191 -15.37 -6.22 3.03
CA PHE A 191 -14.95 -5.03 2.32
C PHE A 191 -16.07 -4.00 2.20
N LYS A 192 -15.73 -2.73 2.44
CA LYS A 192 -16.63 -1.59 2.24
C LYS A 192 -16.20 -0.79 1.01
N PRO A 193 -17.13 -0.42 0.12
CA PRO A 193 -16.78 0.39 -1.05
C PRO A 193 -16.50 1.83 -0.61
N ILE A 194 -15.44 2.41 -1.16
CA ILE A 194 -14.97 3.78 -0.85
C ILE A 194 -16.10 4.83 -0.96
N ARG A 195 -17.04 4.67 -1.89
CA ARG A 195 -18.16 5.61 -2.09
C ARG A 195 -19.17 5.66 -0.94
N LEU A 196 -19.34 4.59 -0.17
CA LEU A 196 -20.28 4.58 0.97
C LEU A 196 -19.76 5.45 2.13
N ILE A 197 -18.44 5.58 2.29
CA ILE A 197 -17.80 6.46 3.29
C ILE A 197 -18.02 7.93 2.91
N TYR A 198 -17.89 8.29 1.62
CA TYR A 198 -18.13 9.67 1.17
C TYR A 198 -19.61 10.10 1.22
N ALA A 199 -20.54 9.14 1.17
CA ALA A 199 -21.97 9.42 1.32
C ALA A 199 -22.38 9.65 2.80
N GLN A 200 -21.55 9.22 3.75
CA GLN A 200 -21.74 9.39 5.20
C GLN A 200 -21.00 10.63 5.74
N LEU A 201 -20.13 11.27 4.96
CA LEU A 201 -19.53 12.55 5.33
C LEU A 201 -20.62 13.64 5.39
N HIS A 202 -20.67 14.33 6.53
CA HIS A 202 -21.62 15.39 6.87
C HIS A 202 -21.94 16.32 5.67
N PRO A 203 -23.22 16.67 5.37
CA PRO A 203 -23.60 17.49 4.22
C PRO A 203 -22.89 18.87 4.18
N ALA A 204 -22.33 19.32 5.31
CA ALA A 204 -21.49 20.51 5.42
C ALA A 204 -20.18 20.44 4.59
N TYR A 205 -19.59 19.26 4.43
CA TYR A 205 -18.36 19.06 3.63
C TYR A 205 -18.67 19.13 2.13
N LEU A 206 -19.81 18.59 1.70
CA LEU A 206 -20.33 18.74 0.35
C LEU A 206 -20.64 20.21 0.03
N ILE A 207 -21.23 20.95 0.98
CA ILE A 207 -21.49 22.40 0.86
C ILE A 207 -20.18 23.20 0.76
N ARG A 208 -19.13 22.84 1.51
CA ARG A 208 -17.79 23.46 1.42
C ARG A 208 -17.09 23.19 0.09
N LEU A 209 -17.18 21.96 -0.44
CA LEU A 209 -16.67 21.62 -1.78
C LEU A 209 -17.43 22.36 -2.88
N ILE A 210 -18.75 22.52 -2.76
CA ILE A 210 -19.58 23.28 -3.70
C ILE A 210 -19.31 24.79 -3.61
N THR A 211 -19.04 25.33 -2.42
CA THR A 211 -18.67 26.75 -2.24
C THR A 211 -17.23 27.05 -2.66
N ALA A 212 -16.29 26.12 -2.50
CA ALA A 212 -14.94 26.22 -3.05
C ALA A 212 -14.94 26.11 -4.59
N MET A 213 -15.79 25.24 -5.17
CA MET A 213 -15.95 25.17 -6.64
C MET A 213 -16.62 26.42 -7.24
N ARG A 214 -17.42 27.18 -6.48
CA ARG A 214 -17.96 28.48 -6.93
C ARG A 214 -16.86 29.53 -7.17
N ALA A 215 -15.69 29.41 -6.53
CA ALA A 215 -14.55 30.29 -6.78
C ALA A 215 -13.79 29.95 -8.08
N LEU A 216 -13.86 28.69 -8.52
CA LEU A 216 -13.22 28.19 -9.75
C LEU A 216 -14.18 28.10 -10.96
N SER A 217 -15.51 28.23 -10.77
CA SER A 217 -16.51 28.13 -11.84
C SER A 217 -16.65 29.37 -12.72
N ARG A 218 -15.64 30.25 -12.81
CA ARG A 218 -15.65 31.37 -13.75
C ARG A 218 -15.23 31.00 -15.18
N PHE A 219 -14.84 29.74 -15.45
CA PHE A 219 -14.30 29.34 -16.76
C PHE A 219 -14.85 28.07 -17.44
N ILE A 220 -15.88 27.38 -16.91
CA ILE A 220 -16.41 26.17 -17.58
C ILE A 220 -17.96 26.14 -17.53
N TRP A 221 -18.60 25.94 -18.70
CA TRP A 221 -20.05 25.98 -18.92
C TRP A 221 -20.85 24.86 -18.19
N PRO A 222 -22.11 25.12 -17.77
CA PRO A 222 -22.90 24.20 -16.96
C PRO A 222 -23.85 23.36 -17.84
N LYS A 223 -23.62 22.06 -18.00
CA LYS A 223 -24.66 21.16 -18.52
C LYS A 223 -24.76 19.76 -17.90
N TYR A 224 -23.98 19.45 -16.85
CA TYR A 224 -24.00 18.11 -16.23
C TYR A 224 -24.12 18.07 -14.70
N LEU A 225 -24.47 19.18 -14.02
CA LEU A 225 -24.51 19.20 -12.55
C LEU A 225 -25.89 18.94 -11.91
N ILE A 226 -26.98 18.83 -12.68
CA ILE A 226 -28.35 18.90 -12.08
C ILE A 226 -28.98 17.52 -11.78
N ASN A 227 -28.47 16.40 -12.30
CA ASN A 227 -29.14 15.10 -12.11
C ASN A 227 -28.74 14.31 -10.86
N ALA A 228 -27.86 14.82 -9.99
CA ALA A 228 -27.43 14.11 -8.78
C ALA A 228 -28.28 14.42 -7.52
N ILE A 229 -29.18 15.41 -7.57
CA ILE A 229 -29.85 15.93 -6.36
C ILE A 229 -31.23 15.28 -6.10
N SER A 230 -31.81 14.53 -7.04
CA SER A 230 -33.20 14.03 -6.89
C SER A 230 -33.35 12.64 -6.24
N LEU A 231 -32.27 11.97 -5.84
CA LEU A 231 -32.31 10.58 -5.32
C LEU A 231 -32.19 10.46 -3.79
N CYS A 232 -32.12 11.58 -3.06
CA CYS A 232 -31.93 11.55 -1.60
C CYS A 232 -33.18 11.87 -0.75
N GLU A 233 -34.37 12.05 -1.34
CA GLU A 233 -35.54 12.52 -0.56
C GLU A 233 -36.51 11.43 -0.07
N ASN A 234 -36.31 10.13 -0.33
CA ASN A 234 -37.26 9.11 0.12
C ASN A 234 -36.61 7.82 0.63
N LEU A 235 -35.99 7.89 1.81
CA LEU A 235 -35.82 6.73 2.70
C LEU A 235 -36.10 7.20 4.13
N TYR A 236 -37.33 6.95 4.61
CA TYR A 236 -37.73 6.57 5.98
C TYR A 236 -39.19 7.00 6.23
N GLN A 237 -40.09 6.00 6.28
CA GLN A 237 -41.41 6.13 6.88
C GLN A 237 -41.35 5.68 8.35
N ASP A 238 -41.91 6.53 9.21
CA ASP A 238 -42.51 6.32 10.54
C ASP A 238 -42.15 5.09 11.38
N SER A 239 -41.67 5.35 12.60
CA SER A 239 -42.28 4.74 13.79
C SER A 239 -42.18 5.68 15.00
N SER A 240 -43.35 5.99 15.54
CA SER A 240 -43.61 6.79 16.72
C SER A 240 -43.29 6.02 18.02
N ALA A 241 -42.41 6.56 18.85
CA ALA A 241 -42.40 6.34 20.30
C ALA A 241 -41.61 7.48 20.97
N GLY A 242 -42.31 8.43 21.58
CA GLY A 242 -41.70 9.47 22.40
C GLY A 242 -41.36 8.94 23.78
N ILE A 243 -40.18 9.30 24.30
CA ILE A 243 -39.88 9.35 25.74
C ILE A 243 -39.00 10.58 26.00
N ALA A 244 -39.33 11.24 27.11
CA ALA A 244 -38.94 12.56 27.55
C ALA A 244 -37.44 12.74 27.81
N ILE A 245 -36.99 13.98 27.61
CA ILE A 245 -35.74 14.52 28.14
C ILE A 245 -35.97 14.78 29.63
N GLU A 246 -35.46 13.89 30.48
CA GLU A 246 -35.18 14.21 31.88
C GLU A 246 -33.69 14.04 32.11
N ASN A 247 -33.05 15.17 32.39
CA ASN A 247 -31.69 15.26 32.86
C ASN A 247 -31.76 15.45 34.37
N PRO A 248 -31.28 14.48 35.17
CA PRO A 248 -30.75 14.82 36.48
C PRO A 248 -29.48 14.02 36.78
N CYS A 249 -28.36 14.71 36.90
CA CYS A 249 -27.60 14.68 38.15
C CYS A 249 -26.44 15.67 38.09
N ASP A 250 -26.38 16.41 39.18
CA ASP A 250 -25.61 17.59 39.48
C ASP A 250 -24.18 17.26 39.94
N GLU A 251 -23.37 18.31 39.86
CA GLU A 251 -22.29 18.67 40.80
C GLU A 251 -20.87 18.07 40.68
N SER A 252 -19.91 19.00 40.55
CA SER A 252 -18.46 18.96 40.89
C SER A 252 -17.40 18.85 39.77
N ILE A 253 -17.53 19.59 38.66
CA ILE A 253 -16.40 19.82 37.71
C ILE A 253 -16.10 21.32 37.55
N SER A 254 -16.13 22.09 38.65
CA SER A 254 -15.81 23.53 38.63
C SER A 254 -14.42 23.88 39.18
N GLU A 255 -13.56 22.90 39.45
CA GLU A 255 -12.18 23.13 39.98
C GLU A 255 -11.09 22.34 39.23
N LEU A 256 -11.30 22.02 37.96
CA LEU A 256 -10.18 21.67 37.09
C LEU A 256 -9.74 22.93 36.35
N GLU A 257 -8.51 23.37 36.61
CA GLU A 257 -7.85 24.37 35.77
C GLU A 257 -8.02 23.92 34.30
N PRO A 258 -8.53 24.78 33.40
CA PRO A 258 -8.57 24.43 31.99
C PRO A 258 -7.15 24.10 31.55
N CYS A 259 -6.94 22.90 30.97
CA CYS A 259 -5.68 22.56 30.34
C CYS A 259 -5.20 23.76 29.50
N PRO A 260 -3.91 24.14 29.59
CA PRO A 260 -3.39 25.25 28.82
C PRO A 260 -3.72 25.06 27.35
N ALA A 261 -4.14 26.14 26.72
CA ALA A 261 -4.73 26.16 25.39
C ALA A 261 -3.90 25.39 24.34
N LEU A 262 -4.56 24.42 23.69
CA LEU A 262 -4.38 23.94 22.31
C LEU A 262 -2.95 23.55 21.90
N LEU A 263 -2.56 22.32 22.24
CA LEU A 263 -1.69 21.50 21.39
C LEU A 263 -2.50 21.09 20.15
N GLU A 264 -2.07 21.50 18.95
CA GLU A 264 -2.62 20.96 17.70
C GLU A 264 -2.00 19.58 17.46
N ALA A 265 -2.81 18.53 17.56
CA ALA A 265 -2.36 17.18 17.25
C ALA A 265 -1.84 17.11 15.81
N PHE A 266 -0.72 16.39 15.63
CA PHE A 266 -0.11 16.14 14.32
C PHE A 266 -1.04 15.44 13.31
N GLN A 267 -2.20 14.97 13.77
CA GLN A 267 -3.33 14.57 12.96
C GLN A 267 -4.67 15.00 13.61
N PRO A 268 -5.50 15.81 12.94
CA PRO A 268 -6.89 15.96 13.32
C PRO A 268 -7.70 14.85 12.66
N GLU A 269 -7.51 13.59 13.08
CA GLU A 269 -8.39 12.51 12.61
C GLU A 269 -8.68 11.39 13.63
N TRP A 270 -8.27 11.51 14.90
CA TRP A 270 -8.59 10.48 15.90
C TRP A 270 -9.46 10.88 17.09
N ASP A 271 -9.95 12.13 17.18
CA ASP A 271 -10.84 12.51 18.30
C ASP A 271 -12.21 13.08 17.92
N HIS A 272 -12.52 13.32 16.64
CA HIS A 272 -13.86 13.77 16.23
C HIS A 272 -14.36 13.12 14.94
N ILE A 273 -14.35 11.80 14.91
CA ILE A 273 -15.38 11.08 14.17
C ILE A 273 -16.22 10.33 15.20
N GLU A 274 -17.41 10.84 15.49
CA GLU A 274 -18.46 9.96 16.03
C GLU A 274 -18.63 8.81 15.02
N GLU A 275 -18.07 7.64 15.37
CA GLU A 275 -18.27 6.33 14.72
C GLU A 275 -17.84 6.12 13.25
N VAL A 276 -16.61 6.44 12.83
CA VAL A 276 -15.99 5.60 11.77
C VAL A 276 -15.27 4.45 12.45
N LYS A 277 -16.10 3.51 12.95
CA LYS A 277 -15.65 2.25 13.52
C LYS A 277 -14.97 1.42 12.42
N GLU A 278 -13.65 1.51 12.33
CA GLU A 278 -12.84 0.28 12.26
C GLU A 278 -13.18 -0.62 11.03
N GLU A 279 -13.56 -0.03 9.88
CA GLU A 279 -14.04 -0.74 8.69
C GLU A 279 -12.90 -1.03 7.70
N ILE A 280 -12.90 -2.24 7.10
CA ILE A 280 -11.93 -2.60 6.06
C ILE A 280 -12.42 -2.07 4.72
N ILE A 281 -11.63 -1.19 4.11
CA ILE A 281 -11.92 -0.60 2.80
C ILE A 281 -11.62 -1.63 1.71
N SER A 282 -12.39 -1.59 0.62
CA SER A 282 -12.13 -2.41 -0.58
C SER A 282 -10.67 -2.26 -1.04
N PRO A 283 -9.99 -3.37 -1.40
CA PRO A 283 -8.56 -3.37 -1.63
C PRO A 283 -8.20 -2.57 -2.88
N LYS A 284 -7.11 -1.81 -2.81
CA LYS A 284 -6.56 -1.08 -3.95
C LYS A 284 -5.52 -1.93 -4.66
N ILE A 285 -5.98 -2.56 -5.74
CA ILE A 285 -5.14 -3.39 -6.59
C ILE A 285 -4.32 -2.47 -7.50
N LYS A 286 -3.00 -2.44 -7.29
CA LYS A 286 -2.02 -1.72 -8.13
C LYS A 286 -1.70 -2.51 -9.40
N GLY A 287 -1.76 -3.84 -9.34
CA GLY A 287 -1.56 -4.71 -10.49
C GLY A 287 -1.83 -6.18 -10.17
N ILE A 288 -2.12 -6.97 -11.20
CA ILE A 288 -2.27 -8.42 -11.13
C ILE A 288 -1.38 -9.02 -12.22
N PHE A 289 -0.47 -9.91 -11.84
CA PHE A 289 0.54 -10.45 -12.73
C PHE A 289 0.45 -11.98 -12.78
N LEU A 290 0.35 -12.53 -13.98
CA LEU A 290 0.23 -13.97 -14.25
C LEU A 290 1.61 -14.65 -14.34
N ASN A 291 1.66 -15.93 -13.97
CA ASN A 291 2.85 -16.79 -14.09
C ASN A 291 4.09 -16.21 -13.40
N THR A 292 3.88 -15.64 -12.22
CA THR A 292 4.93 -15.04 -11.41
C THR A 292 5.58 -16.04 -10.47
N THR A 293 6.86 -15.88 -10.19
CA THR A 293 7.58 -16.62 -9.15
C THR A 293 8.62 -15.73 -8.49
N TRP A 294 9.03 -16.09 -7.28
CA TRP A 294 10.12 -15.41 -6.59
C TRP A 294 11.45 -15.72 -7.28
N ALA A 295 12.22 -14.67 -7.58
CA ALA A 295 13.55 -14.78 -8.15
C ALA A 295 14.57 -14.13 -7.21
N VAL A 296 15.74 -14.75 -7.09
CA VAL A 296 16.87 -14.22 -6.33
C VAL A 296 17.97 -13.86 -7.31
N GLN A 297 18.62 -12.71 -7.10
CA GLN A 297 19.82 -12.38 -7.86
C GLN A 297 20.95 -13.32 -7.43
N ALA A 298 21.24 -14.31 -8.26
CA ALA A 298 22.30 -15.27 -8.02
C ALA A 298 22.71 -15.97 -9.33
N GLU A 299 23.94 -16.41 -9.38
CA GLU A 299 24.44 -17.42 -10.31
C GLU A 299 24.39 -18.78 -9.62
N THR A 300 23.81 -19.79 -10.28
CA THR A 300 23.82 -21.17 -9.76
C THR A 300 24.98 -21.93 -10.38
N ILE A 301 25.84 -22.50 -9.54
CA ILE A 301 26.95 -23.36 -9.90
C ILE A 301 26.58 -24.77 -9.44
N LYS A 302 26.67 -25.74 -10.34
CA LYS A 302 26.34 -27.15 -10.07
C LYS A 302 27.57 -28.01 -10.28
N GLU A 303 27.66 -29.06 -9.46
CA GLU A 303 28.67 -30.10 -9.55
C GLU A 303 30.10 -29.54 -9.60
N GLU A 304 30.36 -28.46 -8.85
CA GLU A 304 31.73 -27.96 -8.69
C GLU A 304 32.52 -28.97 -7.86
N LEU A 305 33.64 -29.45 -8.42
CA LEU A 305 34.53 -30.38 -7.74
C LEU A 305 35.38 -29.65 -6.71
N LEU A 306 35.21 -30.00 -5.43
CA LEU A 306 36.00 -29.46 -4.33
C LEU A 306 37.31 -30.21 -4.11
N GLY A 307 37.29 -31.54 -4.28
CA GLY A 307 38.49 -32.35 -4.16
C GLY A 307 38.26 -33.83 -3.84
N SER A 308 39.33 -34.46 -3.36
CA SER A 308 39.40 -35.86 -2.94
C SER A 308 39.61 -35.93 -1.44
N SER A 309 38.83 -36.73 -0.72
CA SER A 309 39.09 -37.02 0.69
C SER A 309 40.19 -38.06 0.83
N ASP A 310 41.14 -37.79 1.74
CA ASP A 310 42.18 -38.73 2.14
C ASP A 310 41.82 -39.55 3.41
N GLY A 311 40.61 -39.36 3.94
CA GLY A 311 40.09 -40.04 5.12
C GLY A 311 40.72 -39.58 6.44
N THR A 312 41.46 -38.48 6.45
CA THR A 312 41.99 -37.87 7.67
C THR A 312 40.94 -36.96 8.32
N ALA A 313 41.09 -36.75 9.63
CA ALA A 313 40.19 -35.93 10.44
C ALA A 313 40.32 -34.43 10.11
N GLY A 314 39.20 -33.71 10.09
CA GLY A 314 39.19 -32.24 10.02
C GLY A 314 39.61 -31.65 8.67
N GLN A 315 39.47 -32.39 7.58
CA GLN A 315 39.79 -31.92 6.23
C GLN A 315 38.96 -30.68 5.85
N SER A 316 39.56 -29.77 5.09
CA SER A 316 38.90 -28.60 4.55
C SER A 316 39.10 -28.40 3.05
N PHE A 317 38.13 -27.77 2.42
CA PHE A 317 38.07 -27.51 0.97
C PHE A 317 37.56 -26.09 0.71
N THR A 318 37.86 -25.52 -0.46
CA THR A 318 37.50 -24.12 -0.76
C THR A 318 36.66 -24.02 -2.03
N LEU A 319 35.59 -23.23 -1.99
CA LEU A 319 34.75 -22.94 -3.17
C LEU A 319 35.39 -21.87 -4.07
N SER A 320 35.09 -21.92 -5.37
CA SER A 320 35.66 -21.00 -6.37
C SER A 320 35.08 -19.59 -6.36
N LYS A 321 33.77 -19.42 -6.12
CA LYS A 321 33.07 -18.12 -6.14
C LYS A 321 32.60 -17.68 -4.75
N THR A 322 32.51 -16.35 -4.58
CA THR A 322 32.02 -15.66 -3.37
C THR A 322 31.27 -14.39 -3.79
N PRO A 323 30.28 -13.91 -3.01
CA PRO A 323 29.72 -14.51 -1.79
C PRO A 323 28.88 -15.75 -2.05
N ILE A 324 28.75 -16.62 -1.04
CA ILE A 324 27.94 -17.83 -1.05
C ILE A 324 26.58 -17.53 -0.40
N ILE A 325 25.48 -17.80 -1.11
CA ILE A 325 24.10 -17.55 -0.63
C ILE A 325 23.48 -18.82 -0.06
N THR A 326 23.61 -19.92 -0.81
CA THR A 326 23.12 -21.24 -0.43
C THR A 326 24.07 -22.28 -0.98
N GLU A 327 24.20 -23.40 -0.28
CA GLU A 327 25.11 -24.48 -0.64
C GLU A 327 24.50 -25.86 -0.37
N GLY A 328 25.04 -26.87 -1.02
CA GLY A 328 24.74 -28.27 -0.79
C GLY A 328 25.96 -29.10 -1.14
N ILE A 329 26.61 -29.65 -0.12
CA ILE A 329 27.79 -30.50 -0.27
C ILE A 329 27.34 -31.94 -0.53
N TRP A 330 27.93 -32.55 -1.54
CA TRP A 330 27.67 -33.91 -1.96
C TRP A 330 28.95 -34.73 -1.86
N VAL A 331 28.87 -35.86 -1.16
CA VAL A 331 30.02 -36.77 -0.99
C VAL A 331 29.69 -38.11 -1.60
N ASN A 332 30.58 -38.62 -2.46
CA ASN A 332 30.43 -39.95 -3.02
C ASN A 332 30.89 -41.01 -2.00
N GLU A 333 29.94 -41.75 -1.45
CA GLU A 333 30.18 -42.73 -0.38
C GLU A 333 30.24 -44.18 -0.87
N LEU A 334 30.02 -44.44 -2.18
CA LEU A 334 29.84 -45.79 -2.72
C LEU A 334 30.99 -46.75 -2.37
N GLY A 335 32.23 -46.26 -2.39
CA GLY A 335 33.41 -47.09 -2.16
C GLY A 335 33.58 -47.60 -0.73
N THR A 336 32.81 -47.09 0.24
CA THR A 336 33.00 -47.37 1.68
C THR A 336 31.78 -47.98 2.36
N ILE A 337 30.58 -47.79 1.81
CA ILE A 337 29.34 -48.30 2.40
C ILE A 337 29.03 -49.74 1.95
N THR A 338 28.31 -50.47 2.80
CA THR A 338 27.83 -51.82 2.48
C THR A 338 26.61 -51.78 1.55
N GLU A 339 26.33 -52.88 0.85
CA GLU A 339 25.12 -52.99 0.01
C GLU A 339 23.82 -52.81 0.82
N GLU A 340 23.81 -53.22 2.09
CA GLU A 340 22.66 -53.05 3.00
C GLU A 340 22.46 -51.57 3.37
N GLU A 341 23.52 -50.86 3.75
CA GLU A 341 23.46 -49.41 4.01
C GLU A 341 23.07 -48.63 2.76
N ARG A 342 23.62 -48.99 1.61
CA ARG A 342 23.25 -48.40 0.32
C ARG A 342 21.77 -48.58 0.02
N SER A 343 21.24 -49.77 0.24
CA SER A 343 19.81 -50.06 0.02
C SER A 343 18.95 -49.27 0.99
N ASN A 344 19.36 -49.18 2.27
CA ASN A 344 18.69 -48.36 3.27
C ASN A 344 18.67 -46.87 2.91
N LEU A 345 19.78 -46.30 2.44
CA LEU A 345 19.85 -44.88 2.04
C LEU A 345 18.92 -44.58 0.85
N ILE A 346 18.84 -45.50 -0.11
CA ILE A 346 18.01 -45.34 -1.31
C ILE A 346 16.52 -45.56 -1.00
N GLU A 347 16.19 -46.56 -0.18
CA GLU A 347 14.80 -46.96 0.08
C GLU A 347 14.12 -46.14 1.18
N LYS A 348 14.84 -45.77 2.23
CA LYS A 348 14.28 -45.00 3.35
C LYS A 348 14.16 -43.50 3.06
N ALA A 349 14.87 -43.00 2.04
CA ALA A 349 14.92 -41.60 1.66
C ALA A 349 15.20 -40.64 2.84
N GLU A 350 15.99 -41.11 3.82
CA GLU A 350 16.39 -40.33 4.99
C GLU A 350 17.31 -39.17 4.60
N PHE A 351 18.09 -39.36 3.52
CA PHE A 351 18.98 -38.35 2.97
C PHE A 351 18.68 -38.13 1.49
N GLU A 352 18.96 -36.91 1.01
CA GLU A 352 18.93 -36.62 -0.41
C GLU A 352 20.14 -37.30 -1.08
N VAL A 353 19.89 -38.20 -2.04
CA VAL A 353 20.93 -38.99 -2.71
C VAL A 353 20.84 -38.89 -4.23
N ARG A 354 22.00 -38.84 -4.92
CA ARG A 354 22.09 -38.96 -6.39
C ARG A 354 22.79 -40.27 -6.74
N VAL A 355 22.16 -41.05 -7.60
CA VAL A 355 22.65 -42.36 -8.02
C VAL A 355 22.96 -42.34 -9.50
N THR A 356 24.20 -42.60 -9.87
CA THR A 356 24.61 -42.80 -11.28
C THR A 356 24.63 -44.30 -11.56
N LYS A 357 23.97 -44.73 -12.65
CA LYS A 357 23.90 -46.13 -13.08
C LYS A 357 24.44 -46.30 -14.50
N GLU A 358 25.18 -47.37 -14.75
CA GLU A 358 25.54 -47.82 -16.10
C GLU A 358 24.35 -48.47 -16.83
N GLU A 359 24.50 -48.72 -18.14
CA GLU A 359 23.47 -49.38 -18.98
C GLU A 359 23.04 -50.76 -18.44
N GLU A 360 23.93 -51.45 -17.72
CA GLU A 360 23.66 -52.75 -17.07
C GLU A 360 22.95 -52.61 -15.70
N GLY A 361 22.63 -51.39 -15.26
CA GLY A 361 21.95 -51.11 -13.99
C GLY A 361 22.85 -51.12 -12.76
N LYS A 362 24.16 -51.35 -12.94
CA LYS A 362 25.17 -51.25 -11.87
C LYS A 362 25.35 -49.80 -11.44
N VAL A 363 25.33 -49.55 -10.13
CA VAL A 363 25.60 -48.21 -9.58
C VAL A 363 27.10 -47.97 -9.59
N THR A 364 27.50 -46.86 -10.20
CA THR A 364 28.90 -46.41 -10.30
C THR A 364 29.23 -45.30 -9.31
N GLU A 365 28.24 -44.51 -8.92
CA GLU A 365 28.39 -43.42 -7.95
C GLU A 365 27.16 -43.31 -7.06
N LEU A 366 27.39 -43.04 -5.78
CA LEU A 366 26.34 -42.71 -4.82
C LEU A 366 26.74 -41.44 -4.09
N TRP A 367 26.18 -40.32 -4.53
CA TRP A 367 26.37 -39.02 -3.91
C TRP A 367 25.33 -38.84 -2.81
N VAL A 368 25.79 -38.63 -1.59
CA VAL A 368 24.94 -38.34 -0.43
C VAL A 368 25.09 -36.86 -0.10
N LYS A 369 23.97 -36.16 0.10
CA LYS A 369 23.99 -34.78 0.56
C LYS A 369 24.31 -34.75 2.05
N TRP A 370 25.30 -33.94 2.40
CA TRP A 370 25.64 -33.67 3.80
C TRP A 370 24.89 -32.43 4.28
N GLU A 371 24.71 -32.28 5.60
CA GLU A 371 23.97 -31.18 6.22
C GLU A 371 24.92 -30.12 6.80
N PRO A 372 24.64 -28.82 6.58
CA PRO A 372 25.43 -27.75 7.18
C PRO A 372 25.08 -27.59 8.66
N VAL A 373 26.10 -27.39 9.50
CA VAL A 373 25.97 -27.03 10.91
C VAL A 373 26.79 -25.80 11.23
N GLU A 374 26.38 -25.03 12.25
CA GLU A 374 27.15 -23.88 12.76
C GLU A 374 28.46 -24.33 13.42
N ASP A 375 28.41 -25.44 14.17
CA ASP A 375 29.57 -26.10 14.76
C ASP A 375 29.30 -27.60 14.94
N PHE A 376 30.37 -28.35 15.21
CA PHE A 376 30.28 -29.80 15.39
C PHE A 376 29.91 -30.24 16.82
N LEU A 377 29.69 -29.33 17.78
CA LEU A 377 29.57 -29.68 19.21
C LEU A 377 28.38 -30.62 19.50
N ALA A 378 27.30 -30.48 18.73
CA ALA A 378 26.11 -31.33 18.81
C ALA A 378 26.14 -32.55 17.86
N SER A 379 27.20 -32.68 17.06
CA SER A 379 27.31 -33.71 16.03
C SER A 379 27.86 -35.01 16.60
N SER A 380 27.24 -36.13 16.24
CA SER A 380 27.76 -37.46 16.49
C SER A 380 28.83 -37.84 15.46
N LYS A 381 29.64 -38.87 15.77
CA LYS A 381 30.66 -39.41 14.85
C LYS A 381 30.11 -39.96 13.52
N ASP A 382 28.82 -40.28 13.46
CA ASP A 382 28.17 -40.89 12.30
C ASP A 382 27.37 -39.85 11.50
N ASP A 383 27.22 -38.63 12.03
CA ASP A 383 26.43 -37.56 11.43
C ASP A 383 27.18 -36.95 10.23
N ARG A 384 26.48 -36.84 9.10
CA ARG A 384 27.01 -36.29 7.83
C ARG A 384 26.97 -34.77 7.84
N HIS A 385 27.72 -34.17 8.75
CA HIS A 385 27.74 -32.73 8.96
C HIS A 385 29.00 -32.08 8.37
N TYR A 386 28.85 -30.85 7.91
CA TYR A 386 29.97 -29.97 7.55
C TYR A 386 29.74 -28.56 8.09
N GLU A 387 30.83 -27.85 8.34
CA GLU A 387 30.84 -26.43 8.69
C GLU A 387 31.26 -25.64 7.44
N ILE A 388 30.67 -24.46 7.21
CA ILE A 388 31.05 -23.60 6.10
C ILE A 388 31.20 -22.14 6.55
N ASP A 389 32.38 -21.59 6.32
CA ASP A 389 32.58 -20.15 6.36
C ASP A 389 32.36 -19.57 4.96
N ARG A 390 31.20 -18.91 4.80
CA ARG A 390 30.77 -18.32 3.53
C ARG A 390 31.61 -17.12 3.08
N VAL A 391 32.36 -16.51 3.99
CA VAL A 391 33.25 -15.38 3.70
C VAL A 391 34.60 -15.89 3.21
N SER A 392 35.25 -16.78 3.96
CA SER A 392 36.54 -17.37 3.56
C SER A 392 36.39 -18.37 2.40
N ARG A 393 35.17 -18.91 2.21
CA ARG A 393 34.79 -19.99 1.27
C ARG A 393 35.28 -21.36 1.71
N GLU A 394 35.62 -21.53 2.97
CA GLU A 394 36.14 -22.79 3.50
C GLU A 394 35.00 -23.68 3.99
N VAL A 395 34.99 -24.93 3.53
CA VAL A 395 34.15 -26.02 4.03
C VAL A 395 35.02 -26.95 4.82
N LYS A 396 34.60 -27.27 6.04
CA LYS A 396 35.32 -28.16 6.95
C LYS A 396 34.45 -29.36 7.30
N PHE A 397 35.08 -30.52 7.45
CA PHE A 397 34.43 -31.75 7.85
C PHE A 397 34.78 -32.16 9.28
N GLY A 398 33.99 -33.08 9.84
CA GLY A 398 34.18 -33.60 11.19
C GLY A 398 35.51 -34.33 11.40
N ASP A 399 35.81 -34.62 12.66
CA ASP A 399 37.05 -35.28 13.09
C ASP A 399 36.85 -36.76 13.44
N GLY A 400 35.64 -37.31 13.25
CA GLY A 400 35.28 -38.68 13.61
C GLY A 400 34.88 -38.86 15.08
N ILE A 401 34.93 -37.80 15.88
CA ILE A 401 34.33 -37.72 17.21
C ILE A 401 33.09 -36.82 17.13
N TYR A 402 33.28 -35.63 16.58
CA TYR A 402 32.29 -34.60 16.33
C TYR A 402 32.10 -34.46 14.82
N GLY A 403 31.07 -35.13 14.29
CA GLY A 403 30.82 -35.24 12.86
C GLY A 403 31.64 -36.34 12.16
N LYS A 404 31.06 -36.89 11.11
CA LYS A 404 31.67 -37.95 10.30
C LYS A 404 32.81 -37.42 9.43
N ILE A 405 33.85 -38.24 9.25
CA ILE A 405 34.93 -37.97 8.30
C ILE A 405 34.47 -38.40 6.89
N PRO A 406 34.64 -37.57 5.84
CA PRO A 406 34.30 -37.98 4.48
C PRO A 406 35.16 -39.21 4.09
N PRO A 407 34.55 -40.26 3.50
CA PRO A 407 35.29 -41.47 3.15
C PRO A 407 36.41 -41.20 2.14
N ILE A 408 37.44 -42.05 2.16
CA ILE A 408 38.53 -41.99 1.18
C ILE A 408 37.95 -42.18 -0.22
N GLY A 409 38.26 -41.26 -1.12
CA GLY A 409 37.79 -41.34 -2.49
C GLY A 409 38.51 -40.34 -3.37
N ARG A 410 38.54 -40.66 -4.67
CA ARG A 410 39.04 -39.73 -5.68
C ARG A 410 37.89 -38.89 -6.20
N ASP A 411 38.11 -37.58 -6.25
CA ASP A 411 37.19 -36.58 -6.78
C ASP A 411 35.77 -36.73 -6.20
N ASN A 412 35.70 -37.09 -4.90
CA ASN A 412 34.50 -37.59 -4.25
C ASN A 412 33.75 -36.53 -3.44
N ILE A 413 34.11 -35.25 -3.55
CA ILE A 413 33.44 -34.15 -2.88
C ILE A 413 33.08 -33.08 -3.92
N THR A 414 31.79 -32.83 -4.09
CA THR A 414 31.25 -31.81 -4.99
C THR A 414 30.31 -30.88 -4.26
N VAL A 415 30.06 -29.71 -4.84
CA VAL A 415 29.15 -28.72 -4.29
C VAL A 415 28.21 -28.15 -5.35
N ASP A 416 26.94 -28.01 -4.97
CA ASP A 416 25.98 -27.17 -5.66
C ASP A 416 25.76 -25.92 -4.81
N TYR A 417 25.97 -24.73 -5.37
CA TYR A 417 25.79 -23.50 -4.61
C TYR A 417 25.34 -22.33 -5.48
N ARG A 418 24.86 -21.29 -4.82
CA ARG A 418 24.50 -20.01 -5.43
C ARG A 418 25.46 -18.95 -4.97
N SER A 419 25.99 -18.18 -5.92
CA SER A 419 26.86 -17.05 -5.67
C SER A 419 26.31 -15.76 -6.29
N GLY A 420 26.42 -14.64 -5.61
CA GLY A 420 25.88 -13.36 -6.08
C GLY A 420 25.15 -12.59 -4.98
N GLY A 421 24.02 -11.98 -5.30
CA GLY A 421 23.31 -11.08 -4.39
C GLY A 421 24.01 -9.72 -4.31
N GLY A 422 24.02 -9.13 -3.11
CA GLY A 422 24.57 -7.80 -2.90
C GLY A 422 23.61 -6.67 -3.24
N SER A 423 24.07 -5.44 -2.99
CA SER A 423 23.35 -4.21 -3.33
C SER A 423 23.08 -4.10 -4.85
N LYS A 424 23.98 -4.65 -5.68
CA LYS A 424 23.84 -4.75 -7.15
C LYS A 424 22.60 -5.51 -7.63
N GLY A 425 21.99 -6.32 -6.76
CA GLY A 425 20.77 -7.05 -7.07
C GLY A 425 19.49 -6.24 -6.88
N ASN A 426 19.59 -5.05 -6.28
CA ASN A 426 18.47 -4.15 -6.10
C ASN A 426 18.26 -3.34 -7.38
N VAL A 427 17.21 -3.64 -8.13
CA VAL A 427 16.91 -3.01 -9.42
C VAL A 427 15.46 -2.53 -9.46
N ILE A 428 15.20 -1.48 -10.23
CA ILE A 428 13.86 -0.93 -10.40
C ILE A 428 12.93 -1.91 -11.13
N ALA A 429 11.62 -1.64 -11.10
CA ALA A 429 10.64 -2.41 -11.87
C ALA A 429 10.98 -2.41 -13.37
N ASP A 430 10.68 -3.53 -14.03
CA ASP A 430 10.90 -3.79 -15.46
C ASP A 430 12.36 -3.75 -15.94
N GLU A 431 13.35 -3.69 -15.04
CA GLU A 431 14.76 -3.67 -15.42
C GLU A 431 15.27 -5.03 -15.93
N ILE A 432 14.74 -6.14 -15.40
CA ILE A 432 15.05 -7.49 -15.86
C ILE A 432 14.29 -7.74 -17.18
N LYS A 433 15.02 -7.89 -18.28
CA LYS A 433 14.45 -8.01 -19.64
C LYS A 433 14.93 -9.22 -20.42
N ASP A 434 16.13 -9.73 -20.10
CA ASP A 434 16.81 -10.74 -20.90
C ASP A 434 16.78 -12.12 -20.26
N LEU A 435 16.52 -13.14 -21.07
CA LEU A 435 16.69 -14.54 -20.69
C LEU A 435 18.13 -14.98 -20.99
N LYS A 436 18.87 -15.38 -19.95
CA LYS A 436 20.25 -15.91 -20.13
C LYS A 436 20.29 -17.23 -20.90
N SER A 437 19.24 -18.03 -20.78
CA SER A 437 19.08 -19.30 -21.49
C SER A 437 17.67 -19.36 -22.06
N SER A 438 17.54 -19.87 -23.28
CA SER A 438 16.22 -20.13 -23.87
C SER A 438 15.50 -21.21 -23.06
N ILE A 439 14.31 -20.88 -22.56
CA ILE A 439 13.39 -21.84 -21.96
C ILE A 439 12.28 -22.09 -22.98
N ALA A 440 11.99 -23.36 -23.28
CA ALA A 440 10.95 -23.70 -24.25
C ALA A 440 9.60 -23.07 -23.85
N TYR A 441 8.92 -22.46 -24.82
CA TYR A 441 7.63 -21.78 -24.63
C TYR A 441 7.66 -20.52 -23.75
N VAL A 442 8.84 -19.99 -23.43
CA VAL A 442 8.99 -18.72 -22.70
C VAL A 442 9.65 -17.69 -23.61
N ASP A 443 8.86 -16.70 -24.02
CA ASP A 443 9.34 -15.64 -24.93
C ASP A 443 10.08 -14.51 -24.18
N LYS A 444 9.64 -14.17 -22.96
CA LYS A 444 10.19 -13.08 -22.14
C LYS A 444 9.97 -13.36 -20.65
N ALA A 445 10.87 -12.82 -19.82
CA ALA A 445 10.67 -12.66 -18.38
C ALA A 445 10.91 -11.20 -17.98
N SER A 446 10.18 -10.71 -16.97
CA SER A 446 10.42 -9.38 -16.38
C SER A 446 10.04 -9.33 -14.91
N ASN A 447 10.52 -8.31 -14.21
CA ASN A 447 10.17 -8.05 -12.81
C ASN A 447 9.13 -6.92 -12.72
N PRO A 448 7.85 -7.23 -12.42
CA PRO A 448 6.81 -6.20 -12.36
C PRO A 448 6.98 -5.24 -11.17
N LEU A 449 7.71 -5.65 -10.14
CA LEU A 449 8.08 -4.84 -8.99
C LEU A 449 9.60 -4.68 -8.93
N ALA A 450 10.06 -3.62 -8.27
CA ALA A 450 11.47 -3.46 -7.95
C ALA A 450 11.99 -4.65 -7.13
N ALA A 451 13.15 -5.16 -7.50
CA ALA A 451 13.87 -6.13 -6.69
C ALA A 451 14.58 -5.38 -5.55
N GLY A 452 14.51 -5.93 -4.35
CA GLY A 452 15.06 -5.29 -3.14
C GLY A 452 15.47 -6.30 -2.07
N GLY A 453 16.16 -5.82 -1.05
CA GLY A 453 16.63 -6.62 0.09
C GLY A 453 18.01 -7.26 -0.10
N GLY A 454 18.69 -7.01 -1.23
CA GLY A 454 20.09 -7.39 -1.43
C GLY A 454 21.03 -6.46 -0.65
N THR A 455 21.99 -7.04 0.06
CA THR A 455 23.03 -6.32 0.83
C THR A 455 24.37 -6.97 0.60
N ASP A 456 25.41 -6.13 0.62
CA ASP A 456 26.79 -6.60 0.52
C ASP A 456 27.25 -7.21 1.85
N ILE A 457 28.38 -7.91 1.80
CA ILE A 457 28.99 -8.60 2.95
C ILE A 457 29.21 -7.61 4.10
N GLU A 458 29.05 -8.10 5.32
CA GLU A 458 29.30 -7.34 6.54
C GLU A 458 30.76 -6.94 6.71
N ASP A 459 30.96 -5.67 7.09
CA ASP A 459 32.27 -5.20 7.51
C ASP A 459 32.62 -5.71 8.91
N ILE A 460 33.92 -5.86 9.19
CA ILE A 460 34.41 -6.34 10.48
C ILE A 460 33.99 -5.40 11.61
N ASP A 461 34.00 -4.09 11.38
CA ASP A 461 33.66 -3.11 12.41
C ASP A 461 32.18 -3.26 12.83
N GLU A 462 31.28 -3.44 11.87
CA GLU A 462 29.86 -3.68 12.15
C GLU A 462 29.62 -5.04 12.83
N CYS A 463 30.40 -6.08 12.46
CA CYS A 463 30.34 -7.37 13.13
C CYS A 463 30.74 -7.28 14.61
N ILE A 464 31.75 -6.46 14.93
CA ILE A 464 32.19 -6.20 16.31
C ILE A 464 31.09 -5.51 17.12
N GLU A 465 30.34 -4.58 16.53
CA GLU A 465 29.20 -3.93 17.18
C GLU A 465 28.03 -4.89 17.40
N ARG A 466 27.74 -5.75 16.40
CA ARG A 466 26.63 -6.71 16.44
C ARG A 466 26.88 -7.88 17.39
N GLY A 467 28.11 -8.38 17.50
CA GLY A 467 28.47 -9.58 18.26
C GLY A 467 27.96 -9.60 19.72
N PRO A 468 28.21 -8.57 20.53
CA PRO A 468 27.70 -8.47 21.90
C PRO A 468 26.17 -8.52 22.00
N LEU A 469 25.46 -7.99 20.99
CA LEU A 469 23.99 -7.95 20.97
C LEU A 469 23.42 -9.35 20.80
N VAL A 470 24.02 -10.17 19.92
CA VAL A 470 23.67 -11.60 19.75
C VAL A 470 23.74 -12.35 21.08
N LEU A 471 24.78 -12.10 21.87
CA LEU A 471 24.97 -12.72 23.19
C LEU A 471 23.95 -12.22 24.23
N LYS A 472 23.56 -10.94 24.15
CA LYS A 472 22.58 -10.31 25.05
C LYS A 472 21.19 -10.95 24.89
N HIS A 473 20.66 -11.03 23.67
CA HIS A 473 19.31 -11.54 23.44
C HIS A 473 19.26 -13.06 23.19
N ARG A 474 20.41 -13.73 22.99
CA ARG A 474 20.53 -15.19 22.81
C ARG A 474 19.60 -15.75 21.73
N ASN A 475 19.51 -15.03 20.62
CA ASN A 475 18.64 -15.36 19.50
C ASN A 475 17.13 -15.51 19.88
N ARG A 476 16.65 -14.69 20.82
CA ARG A 476 15.24 -14.62 21.23
C ARG A 476 14.78 -13.16 21.40
N ALA A 477 13.67 -12.81 20.75
CA ALA A 477 13.03 -11.51 20.88
C ALA A 477 12.06 -11.52 22.07
N VAL A 478 12.43 -10.83 23.16
CA VAL A 478 11.64 -10.75 24.39
C VAL A 478 11.32 -9.30 24.74
N THR A 479 12.32 -8.43 24.80
CA THR A 479 12.14 -7.00 25.04
C THR A 479 12.05 -6.21 23.74
N ALA A 480 11.54 -4.97 23.78
CA ALA A 480 11.45 -4.10 22.60
C ALA A 480 12.82 -3.90 21.92
N SER A 481 13.89 -3.73 22.71
CA SER A 481 15.26 -3.66 22.20
C SER A 481 15.65 -4.98 21.51
N ASP A 482 15.30 -6.15 22.07
CA ASP A 482 15.62 -7.43 21.40
C ASP A 482 14.91 -7.58 20.05
N PHE A 483 13.67 -7.10 19.92
CA PHE A 483 12.96 -7.06 18.63
C PHE A 483 13.67 -6.15 17.62
N GLU A 484 14.15 -4.99 18.06
CA GLU A 484 14.92 -4.06 17.22
C GLU A 484 16.24 -4.70 16.77
N GLU A 485 17.00 -5.31 17.69
CA GLU A 485 18.28 -5.98 17.37
C GLU A 485 18.13 -7.19 16.44
N ILE A 486 17.12 -8.03 16.69
CA ILE A 486 16.85 -9.19 15.85
C ILE A 486 16.33 -8.76 14.48
N ALA A 487 15.66 -7.61 14.37
CA ALA A 487 15.32 -7.04 13.07
C ALA A 487 16.59 -6.73 12.26
N TYR A 488 17.59 -6.06 12.84
CA TYR A 488 18.87 -5.81 12.15
C TYR A 488 19.58 -7.10 11.74
N GLN A 489 19.47 -8.17 12.53
CA GLN A 489 20.01 -9.49 12.17
C GLN A 489 19.28 -10.16 11.02
N ALA A 490 17.97 -9.92 10.89
CA ALA A 490 17.18 -10.46 9.78
C ALA A 490 17.73 -9.98 8.44
N SER A 491 18.15 -8.72 8.34
CA SER A 491 18.75 -8.16 7.13
C SER A 491 19.54 -6.90 7.41
N ARG A 492 20.74 -6.84 6.84
CA ARG A 492 21.60 -5.64 6.78
C ARG A 492 21.01 -4.51 5.92
N ALA A 493 19.91 -4.75 5.20
CA ALA A 493 19.24 -3.73 4.41
C ALA A 493 18.39 -2.79 5.28
N ILE A 494 18.36 -3.02 6.61
CA ILE A 494 17.65 -2.17 7.55
C ILE A 494 18.62 -1.11 8.05
N GLY A 495 18.30 0.16 7.76
CA GLY A 495 19.05 1.29 8.32
C GLY A 495 18.58 1.60 9.74
N ARG A 496 17.26 1.54 9.99
CA ARG A 496 16.68 1.79 11.33
C ARG A 496 15.49 0.89 11.63
N ALA A 497 15.38 0.43 12.88
CA ALA A 497 14.24 -0.32 13.39
C ALA A 497 13.72 0.28 14.70
N LYS A 498 12.40 0.24 14.90
CA LYS A 498 11.73 0.64 16.15
C LYS A 498 10.64 -0.34 16.52
N CYS A 499 10.71 -0.91 17.72
CA CYS A 499 9.68 -1.79 18.24
C CYS A 499 8.67 -1.01 19.06
N LEU A 500 7.39 -1.15 18.69
CA LEU A 500 6.25 -0.62 19.42
C LEU A 500 5.50 -1.78 20.08
N SER A 501 5.74 -1.92 21.39
CA SER A 501 5.12 -2.95 22.22
C SER A 501 3.66 -2.63 22.51
N ASN A 502 2.77 -3.60 22.35
CA ASN A 502 1.32 -3.45 22.50
C ASN A 502 0.72 -2.41 21.55
N PHE A 503 1.24 -2.31 20.32
CA PHE A 503 0.64 -1.48 19.27
C PHE A 503 0.26 -2.36 18.09
N ASP A 504 -0.97 -2.21 17.60
CA ASP A 504 -1.41 -2.88 16.39
C ASP A 504 -0.97 -2.13 15.12
N ASN A 505 -1.39 -2.64 13.96
CA ASN A 505 -1.03 -2.09 12.67
C ASN A 505 -1.72 -0.78 12.29
N GLN A 506 -2.64 -0.31 13.14
CA GLN A 506 -3.26 1.00 13.03
C GLN A 506 -2.58 2.02 13.94
N GLY A 507 -1.68 1.59 14.83
CA GLY A 507 -1.06 2.45 15.83
C GLY A 507 -1.88 2.56 17.12
N HIS A 508 -2.89 1.70 17.31
CA HIS A 508 -3.66 1.66 18.56
C HIS A 508 -3.00 0.76 19.59
N PHE A 509 -3.12 1.15 20.86
CA PHE A 509 -2.66 0.31 21.95
C PHE A 509 -3.50 -0.97 22.05
N LYS A 510 -2.88 -2.12 21.80
CA LYS A 510 -3.50 -3.45 21.85
C LYS A 510 -2.58 -4.48 22.51
N PRO A 511 -2.94 -5.01 23.69
CA PRO A 511 -2.14 -6.02 24.38
C PRO A 511 -1.86 -7.26 23.52
N GLY A 512 -0.63 -7.78 23.59
CA GLY A 512 -0.21 -8.96 22.84
C GLY A 512 0.18 -8.70 21.37
N TRP A 513 0.08 -7.44 20.92
CA TRP A 513 0.61 -7.01 19.63
C TRP A 513 2.03 -6.46 19.75
N VAL A 514 2.83 -6.70 18.72
CA VAL A 514 4.16 -6.12 18.58
C VAL A 514 4.31 -5.64 17.14
N THR A 515 4.45 -4.33 16.96
CA THR A 515 4.67 -3.73 15.64
C THR A 515 6.09 -3.23 15.56
N VAL A 516 6.86 -3.75 14.60
CA VAL A 516 8.23 -3.33 14.33
C VAL A 516 8.24 -2.43 13.10
N ILE A 517 8.55 -1.16 13.31
CA ILE A 517 8.72 -0.18 12.25
C ILE A 517 10.13 -0.31 11.68
N VAL A 518 10.24 -0.40 10.36
CA VAL A 518 11.51 -0.63 9.66
C VAL A 518 11.70 0.43 8.59
N ILE A 519 12.87 1.07 8.61
CA ILE A 519 13.36 1.98 7.57
C ILE A 519 14.53 1.28 6.87
N PRO A 520 14.41 0.97 5.58
CA PRO A 520 15.51 0.36 4.85
C PRO A 520 16.65 1.36 4.63
N GLU A 521 17.87 0.85 4.58
CA GLU A 521 19.05 1.61 4.20
C GLU A 521 18.91 2.12 2.76
N SER A 522 18.96 3.43 2.55
CA SER A 522 18.75 4.06 1.25
C SER A 522 19.23 5.51 1.24
N GLY A 523 19.71 5.97 0.07
CA GLY A 523 20.00 7.39 -0.19
C GLY A 523 18.79 8.19 -0.70
N GLU A 524 17.64 7.56 -0.87
CA GLU A 524 16.40 8.24 -1.22
C GLU A 524 15.88 9.06 -0.04
N ALA A 525 15.36 10.27 -0.30
CA ALA A 525 14.83 11.12 0.76
C ALA A 525 13.69 10.46 1.56
N LYS A 526 12.94 9.55 0.93
CA LYS A 526 11.88 8.75 1.53
C LYS A 526 12.14 7.26 1.28
N PRO A 527 12.92 6.58 2.14
CA PRO A 527 13.22 5.16 1.97
C PRO A 527 11.95 4.29 1.94
N LYS A 528 11.81 3.43 0.93
CA LYS A 528 10.65 2.54 0.79
C LYS A 528 11.02 1.08 1.08
N LEU A 529 10.25 0.45 1.94
CA LEU A 529 10.44 -0.94 2.34
C LEU A 529 9.97 -1.87 1.21
N SER A 530 10.91 -2.60 0.62
CA SER A 530 10.55 -3.61 -0.39
C SER A 530 9.74 -4.75 0.24
N LEU A 531 8.82 -5.33 -0.55
CA LEU A 531 7.98 -6.44 -0.10
C LEU A 531 8.82 -7.63 0.42
N GLN A 532 9.91 -7.94 -0.27
CA GLN A 532 10.78 -9.06 0.12
C GLN A 532 11.51 -8.79 1.43
N LEU A 533 12.01 -7.56 1.64
CA LEU A 533 12.64 -7.18 2.89
C LEU A 533 11.65 -7.25 4.05
N LYS A 534 10.44 -6.71 3.88
CA LYS A 534 9.37 -6.82 4.88
C LYS A 534 9.07 -8.27 5.26
N ARG A 535 8.89 -9.15 4.26
CA ARG A 535 8.64 -10.59 4.48
C ARG A 535 9.78 -11.26 5.21
N ARG A 536 11.02 -11.02 4.80
CA ARG A 536 12.22 -11.58 5.43
C ARG A 536 12.30 -11.21 6.91
N VAL A 537 12.09 -9.94 7.24
CA VAL A 537 12.10 -9.46 8.63
C VAL A 537 10.93 -10.03 9.43
N GLU A 538 9.72 -10.07 8.85
CA GLU A 538 8.54 -10.63 9.51
C GLU A 538 8.74 -12.13 9.83
N THR A 539 9.21 -12.92 8.87
CA THR A 539 9.50 -14.35 9.06
C THR A 539 10.58 -14.56 10.13
N TYR A 540 11.70 -13.84 10.01
CA TYR A 540 12.81 -13.99 10.95
C TYR A 540 12.39 -13.63 12.37
N LEU A 541 11.70 -12.52 12.57
CA LEU A 541 11.20 -12.15 13.91
C LEU A 541 10.19 -13.17 14.46
N ARG A 542 9.34 -13.78 13.61
CA ARG A 542 8.41 -14.85 14.05
C ARG A 542 9.15 -16.09 14.54
N GLU A 543 10.22 -16.51 13.86
CA GLU A 543 11.05 -17.66 14.25
C GLU A 543 11.78 -17.45 15.58
N HIS A 544 12.01 -16.19 15.97
CA HIS A 544 12.77 -15.82 17.16
C HIS A 544 11.91 -15.24 18.29
N SER A 545 10.59 -15.15 18.14
CA SER A 545 9.66 -14.61 19.15
C SER A 545 8.64 -15.64 19.62
N ALA A 546 7.82 -15.29 20.62
CA ALA A 546 6.78 -16.18 21.12
C ALA A 546 5.61 -16.32 20.13
N ASN A 547 5.18 -17.56 19.87
CA ASN A 547 4.06 -17.87 18.95
C ASN A 547 2.70 -17.29 19.38
N THR A 548 2.58 -16.79 20.61
CA THR A 548 1.35 -16.18 21.12
C THR A 548 1.20 -14.70 20.73
N LEU A 549 2.26 -14.07 20.20
CA LEU A 549 2.28 -12.66 19.85
C LEU A 549 1.70 -12.40 18.45
N GLN A 550 0.98 -11.29 18.33
CA GLN A 550 0.60 -10.74 17.03
C GLN A 550 1.69 -9.80 16.54
N LEU A 551 2.66 -10.35 15.81
CA LEU A 551 3.75 -9.59 15.22
C LEU A 551 3.37 -8.98 13.87
N GLN A 552 3.81 -7.75 13.60
CA GLN A 552 3.83 -7.16 12.27
C GLN A 552 5.10 -6.32 12.04
N VAL A 553 5.52 -6.22 10.78
CA VAL A 553 6.55 -5.29 10.30
C VAL A 553 5.90 -4.23 9.41
N SER A 554 6.18 -2.95 9.64
CA SER A 554 5.56 -1.83 8.91
C SER A 554 6.57 -0.74 8.57
N GLU A 555 6.23 0.10 7.58
CA GLU A 555 6.97 1.33 7.27
C GLU A 555 6.64 2.43 8.31
N PRO A 556 7.52 3.42 8.52
CA PRO A 556 7.17 4.58 9.33
C PRO A 556 6.12 5.44 8.62
N VAL A 557 5.39 6.23 9.41
CA VAL A 557 4.62 7.35 8.85
C VAL A 557 5.59 8.49 8.56
N TYR A 558 5.78 8.76 7.28
CA TYR A 558 6.67 9.83 6.82
C TYR A 558 6.01 11.20 6.92
N ALA A 559 6.61 12.07 7.73
CA ALA A 559 6.25 13.47 7.87
C ALA A 559 7.15 14.34 6.99
N GLU A 560 6.60 14.94 5.93
CA GLU A 560 7.37 15.81 5.04
C GLU A 560 7.60 17.16 5.71
N ALA A 561 8.86 17.57 5.83
CA ALA A 561 9.24 18.92 6.26
C ALA A 561 9.74 19.73 5.06
N SER A 562 8.94 20.70 4.65
CA SER A 562 9.24 21.67 3.59
C SER A 562 9.61 23.01 4.21
N VAL A 563 10.81 23.50 3.93
CA VAL A 563 11.34 24.73 4.55
C VAL A 563 11.35 25.85 3.52
N THR A 564 10.72 26.97 3.85
CA THR A 564 10.76 28.20 3.04
C THR A 564 11.53 29.26 3.81
N THR A 565 12.62 29.75 3.23
CA THR A 565 13.52 30.70 3.90
C THR A 565 14.08 31.77 2.97
N ILE A 566 14.27 32.96 3.52
CA ILE A 566 15.01 34.06 2.89
C ILE A 566 16.31 34.25 3.68
N LEU A 567 17.44 33.99 3.03
CA LEU A 567 18.79 34.14 3.58
C LEU A 567 19.42 35.44 3.08
N ILE A 568 20.17 36.12 3.94
CA ILE A 568 21.00 37.26 3.53
C ILE A 568 22.46 36.79 3.45
N ALA A 569 23.07 36.93 2.27
CA ALA A 569 24.46 36.60 2.03
C ALA A 569 25.39 37.78 2.36
N THR A 570 26.63 37.49 2.74
CA THR A 570 27.68 38.48 3.04
C THR A 570 28.09 39.29 1.80
N ASP A 571 28.10 38.65 0.63
CA ASP A 571 28.52 39.22 -0.65
C ASP A 571 27.84 38.52 -1.85
N ILE A 572 27.97 39.12 -3.04
CA ILE A 572 27.31 38.67 -4.28
C ILE A 572 27.85 37.31 -4.73
N ASP A 573 29.12 37.04 -4.50
CA ASP A 573 29.77 35.80 -4.96
C ASP A 573 29.34 34.60 -4.08
N ALA A 574 28.95 34.85 -2.82
CA ALA A 574 28.44 33.85 -1.90
C ALA A 574 27.02 33.37 -2.21
N ILE A 575 26.18 34.14 -2.92
CA ILE A 575 24.77 33.79 -3.20
C ILE A 575 24.59 32.35 -3.74
N PRO A 576 25.22 31.95 -4.87
CA PRO A 576 25.01 30.60 -5.44
C PRO A 576 25.59 29.49 -4.55
N ILE A 577 26.60 29.81 -3.74
CA ILE A 577 27.23 28.85 -2.82
C ILE A 577 26.27 28.61 -1.64
N VAL A 578 25.79 29.68 -1.01
CA VAL A 578 24.84 29.65 0.11
C VAL A 578 23.55 28.94 -0.29
N GLU A 579 22.98 29.23 -1.47
CA GLU A 579 21.75 28.59 -1.95
C GLU A 579 21.93 27.06 -2.08
N LYS A 580 23.02 26.64 -2.71
CA LYS A 580 23.34 25.22 -2.90
C LYS A 580 23.63 24.52 -1.58
N GLU A 581 24.44 25.14 -0.72
CA GLU A 581 24.80 24.59 0.59
C GLU A 581 23.60 24.49 1.52
N ALA A 582 22.71 25.49 1.54
CA ALA A 582 21.48 25.46 2.31
C ALA A 582 20.56 24.31 1.86
N PHE A 583 20.42 24.10 0.55
CA PHE A 583 19.64 22.99 0.03
C PHE A 583 20.22 21.62 0.46
N ILE A 584 21.53 21.44 0.35
CA ILE A 584 22.22 20.20 0.75
C ILE A 584 22.09 19.96 2.26
N MET A 585 22.30 20.99 3.08
CA MET A 585 22.20 20.89 4.53
C MET A 585 20.78 20.60 5.00
N LEU A 586 19.76 21.27 4.47
CA LEU A 586 18.37 20.99 4.81
C LEU A 586 17.99 19.55 4.44
N ARG A 587 18.36 19.10 3.24
CA ARG A 587 18.09 17.73 2.79
C ARG A 587 18.79 16.70 3.67
N GLY A 588 20.05 16.92 4.02
CA GLY A 588 20.83 16.03 4.89
C GLY A 588 20.28 16.00 6.31
N PHE A 589 19.99 17.17 6.89
CA PHE A 589 19.51 17.32 8.26
C PHE A 589 18.15 16.68 8.50
N LEU A 590 17.28 16.67 7.48
CA LEU A 590 15.96 16.06 7.52
C LEU A 590 15.96 14.61 7.01
N HIS A 591 17.12 14.02 6.69
CA HIS A 591 17.14 12.65 6.19
C HIS A 591 16.76 11.64 7.30
N PRO A 592 15.87 10.66 7.05
CA PRO A 592 15.42 9.71 8.07
C PRO A 592 16.53 8.85 8.69
N LEU A 593 17.61 8.60 7.94
CA LEU A 593 18.72 7.72 8.37
C LEU A 593 19.96 8.50 8.81
N THR A 594 20.23 9.64 8.19
CA THR A 594 21.50 10.38 8.35
C THR A 594 21.32 11.80 8.88
N GLY A 595 20.07 12.19 9.13
CA GLY A 595 19.72 13.51 9.64
C GLY A 595 19.86 13.62 11.16
N GLY A 596 19.27 14.68 11.71
CA GLY A 596 19.40 15.01 13.14
C GLY A 596 20.79 15.55 13.50
N TYR A 597 20.99 15.88 14.78
CA TYR A 597 22.23 16.52 15.24
C TYR A 597 23.44 15.59 15.26
N GLU A 598 23.20 14.30 15.53
CA GLU A 598 24.25 13.28 15.65
C GLU A 598 24.53 12.55 14.33
N GLY A 599 23.71 12.80 13.29
CA GLY A 599 23.82 12.13 12.00
C GLY A 599 23.27 10.70 11.96
N ASN A 600 22.52 10.28 13.00
CA ASN A 600 21.92 8.95 13.13
C ASN A 600 20.42 8.91 12.74
N GLY A 601 19.94 9.98 12.09
CA GLY A 601 18.52 10.19 11.80
C GLY A 601 17.75 10.74 13.00
N TRP A 602 16.57 11.29 12.73
CA TRP A 602 15.67 11.81 13.77
C TRP A 602 15.05 10.69 14.58
N GLU A 603 15.01 10.83 15.91
CA GLU A 603 14.29 9.88 16.78
C GLU A 603 12.83 9.73 16.31
N PHE A 604 12.33 8.49 16.34
CA PHE A 604 10.92 8.23 16.06
C PHE A 604 10.05 9.00 17.06
N GLY A 605 8.97 9.63 16.58
CA GLY A 605 8.14 10.46 17.46
C GLY A 605 8.66 11.88 17.66
N ARG A 606 9.82 12.26 17.09
CA ARG A 606 10.45 13.57 17.31
C ARG A 606 10.56 14.38 16.01
N MET A 607 10.34 15.69 16.13
CA MET A 607 10.51 16.64 15.04
C MET A 607 11.58 17.70 15.33
N PRO A 608 12.22 18.26 14.28
CA PRO A 608 13.01 19.47 14.41
C PRO A 608 12.15 20.66 14.82
N CYS A 609 12.63 21.41 15.81
CA CYS A 609 12.08 22.69 16.19
C CYS A 609 12.53 23.78 15.19
N ILE A 610 11.81 24.90 15.15
CA ILE A 610 12.17 26.01 14.25
C ILE A 610 13.59 26.55 14.52
N SER A 611 14.03 26.53 15.78
CA SER A 611 15.38 26.95 16.20
C SER A 611 16.49 26.10 15.57
N ASP A 612 16.21 24.83 15.26
CA ASP A 612 17.19 23.93 14.68
C ASP A 612 17.56 24.33 13.27
N PHE A 613 16.57 24.81 12.52
CA PHE A 613 16.77 25.32 11.17
C PHE A 613 17.52 26.65 11.17
N TYR A 614 17.27 27.55 12.13
CA TYR A 614 18.10 28.75 12.29
C TYR A 614 19.57 28.37 12.56
N ALA A 615 19.81 27.49 13.53
CA ALA A 615 21.15 27.05 13.88
C ALA A 615 21.86 26.28 12.74
N LEU A 616 21.10 25.58 11.90
CA LEU A 616 21.62 24.90 10.72
C LEU A 616 22.01 25.89 9.62
N LEU A 617 21.13 26.86 9.32
CA LEU A 617 21.31 27.83 8.23
C LEU A 617 22.35 28.91 8.56
N GLU A 618 22.56 29.25 9.83
CA GLU A 618 23.61 30.19 10.26
C GLU A 618 25.02 29.56 10.22
N LYS A 619 25.14 28.23 10.19
CA LYS A 619 26.45 27.56 10.05
C LYS A 619 27.02 27.64 8.63
N ILE A 620 26.22 28.07 7.66
CA ILE A 620 26.59 28.12 6.26
C ILE A 620 27.57 29.27 6.03
N GLY A 621 28.71 28.96 5.42
CA GLY A 621 29.71 29.98 5.09
C GLY A 621 29.12 31.01 4.12
N GLY A 622 29.14 32.29 4.50
CA GLY A 622 28.62 33.38 3.68
C GLY A 622 27.17 33.77 3.95
N VAL A 623 26.50 33.15 4.93
CA VAL A 623 25.24 33.68 5.49
C VAL A 623 25.56 34.74 6.53
N ASP A 624 24.96 35.94 6.39
CA ASP A 624 25.01 37.01 7.38
C ASP A 624 23.92 36.78 8.44
N TYR A 625 22.65 36.63 8.01
CA TYR A 625 21.55 36.24 8.89
C TYR A 625 20.36 35.65 8.11
N VAL A 626 19.47 34.96 8.83
CA VAL A 626 18.21 34.43 8.30
C VAL A 626 17.10 35.48 8.47
N LYS A 627 16.53 35.98 7.37
CA LYS A 627 15.52 37.05 7.38
C LYS A 627 14.12 36.51 7.64
N GLU A 628 13.76 35.43 6.95
CA GLU A 628 12.47 34.76 7.09
C GLU A 628 12.68 33.26 7.10
N LEU A 629 11.90 32.56 7.92
CA LEU A 629 11.91 31.11 8.02
C LEU A 629 10.52 30.61 8.38
N SER A 630 10.02 29.68 7.59
CA SER A 630 8.78 28.95 7.86
C SER A 630 8.94 27.50 7.46
N VAL A 631 8.29 26.61 8.20
CA VAL A 631 8.34 25.17 7.96
C VAL A 631 6.92 24.66 7.80
N TYR A 632 6.65 24.04 6.66
CA TYR A 632 5.44 23.29 6.41
C TYR A 632 5.69 21.82 6.71
N LEU A 633 4.89 21.27 7.62
CA LEU A 633 4.84 19.85 7.89
C LEU A 633 3.63 19.24 7.22
N ARG A 634 3.84 18.23 6.39
CA ARG A 634 2.77 17.55 5.65
C ARG A 634 2.83 16.05 5.87
N THR A 635 1.67 15.44 6.09
CA THR A 635 1.53 13.99 6.01
C THR A 635 0.63 13.62 4.85
N TYR A 636 0.91 12.46 4.25
CA TYR A 636 0.24 12.00 3.05
C TYR A 636 -0.39 10.63 3.27
N ALA A 637 -1.58 10.44 2.71
CA ALA A 637 -2.08 9.13 2.31
C ALA A 637 -2.43 9.19 0.84
N GLU A 638 -1.96 8.22 0.06
CA GLU A 638 -2.30 8.09 -1.37
C GLU A 638 -2.02 9.38 -2.16
N ASP A 639 -0.86 9.99 -1.88
CA ASP A 639 -0.39 11.24 -2.48
C ASP A 639 -1.31 12.45 -2.24
N LYS A 640 -2.27 12.34 -1.30
CA LYS A 640 -3.09 13.46 -0.82
C LYS A 640 -2.59 13.90 0.54
N ILE A 641 -2.52 15.22 0.72
CA ILE A 641 -2.21 15.83 2.00
C ILE A 641 -3.39 15.58 2.94
N ILE A 642 -3.14 14.90 4.07
CA ILE A 642 -4.15 14.70 5.11
C ILE A 642 -4.01 15.76 6.20
N SER A 643 -2.77 16.08 6.58
CA SER A 643 -2.47 17.09 7.59
C SER A 643 -1.42 18.04 7.03
N GLU A 644 -1.63 19.34 7.19
CA GLU A 644 -0.68 20.40 6.88
C GLU A 644 -0.61 21.36 8.06
N ILE A 645 0.58 21.52 8.62
CA ILE A 645 0.84 22.41 9.75
C ILE A 645 1.95 23.38 9.36
N LEU A 646 1.68 24.67 9.53
CA LEU A 646 2.65 25.74 9.32
C LEU A 646 3.26 26.15 10.65
N ILE A 647 4.57 25.97 10.77
CA ILE A 647 5.39 26.42 11.90
C ILE A 647 6.09 27.71 11.50
N THR A 648 5.92 28.75 12.30
CA THR A 648 6.61 30.05 12.16
C THR A 648 7.18 30.49 13.51
N PRO A 649 8.07 31.50 13.57
CA PRO A 649 8.60 32.01 14.84
C PRO A 649 7.51 32.54 15.78
N GLU A 650 6.40 33.04 15.22
CA GLU A 650 5.23 33.53 15.97
C GLU A 650 4.31 32.39 16.42
N ARG A 651 4.43 31.21 15.79
CA ARG A 651 3.67 30.00 16.10
C ARG A 651 4.59 28.78 16.20
N PRO A 652 5.47 28.73 17.22
CA PRO A 652 6.27 27.55 17.50
C PRO A 652 5.36 26.50 18.13
N VAL A 653 4.68 25.69 17.30
CA VAL A 653 3.88 24.57 17.81
C VAL A 653 4.84 23.47 18.26
N ASP A 654 4.72 23.03 19.51
CA ASP A 654 5.35 21.80 19.98
C ASP A 654 4.44 20.65 19.55
N ILE A 655 4.77 20.03 18.42
CA ILE A 655 3.91 19.02 17.79
C ILE A 655 4.38 17.65 18.25
N GLU A 656 3.57 16.99 19.09
CA GLU A 656 3.75 15.58 19.37
C GLU A 656 3.34 14.77 18.13
N ILE A 657 4.32 14.07 17.53
CA ILE A 657 4.06 13.14 16.44
C ILE A 657 4.02 11.71 16.98
N PRO A 658 3.24 10.81 16.37
CA PRO A 658 3.15 9.44 16.85
C PRO A 658 4.53 8.75 16.91
N PRO A 659 4.72 7.79 17.83
CA PRO A 659 6.01 7.12 18.04
C PRO A 659 6.46 6.22 16.87
N TYR A 660 5.64 6.10 15.81
CA TYR A 660 5.97 5.43 14.54
C TYR A 660 6.26 6.41 13.40
N ALA A 661 6.19 7.72 13.63
CA ALA A 661 6.40 8.74 12.62
C ALA A 661 7.86 9.22 12.60
N VAL A 662 8.35 9.54 11.40
CA VAL A 662 9.71 10.08 11.16
C VAL A 662 9.64 11.20 10.13
N VAL A 663 10.43 12.26 10.36
CA VAL A 663 10.54 13.38 9.44
C VAL A 663 11.38 13.02 8.21
N TYR A 664 11.02 13.59 7.05
CA TYR A 664 11.84 13.55 5.85
C TYR A 664 11.86 14.89 5.11
N SER A 665 12.91 15.13 4.32
CA SER A 665 13.08 16.34 3.51
C SER A 665 12.03 16.41 2.40
N GLY A 666 11.29 17.53 2.37
CA GLY A 666 10.32 17.86 1.33
C GLY A 666 10.84 18.84 0.28
N MET A 667 9.92 19.64 -0.28
CA MET A 667 10.28 20.72 -1.20
C MET A 667 10.71 21.98 -0.45
N HIS A 668 11.98 22.37 -0.58
CA HIS A 668 12.53 23.57 0.05
C HIS A 668 12.45 24.79 -0.89
N GLY A 669 11.95 25.92 -0.38
CA GLY A 669 11.94 27.22 -1.05
C GLY A 669 13.02 28.12 -0.47
N ILE A 670 14.20 28.18 -1.10
CA ILE A 670 15.34 28.95 -0.61
C ILE A 670 15.52 30.18 -1.50
N THR A 671 15.52 31.37 -0.91
CA THR A 671 15.84 32.62 -1.61
C THR A 671 17.02 33.28 -0.92
N VAL A 672 18.07 33.61 -1.66
CA VAL A 672 19.26 34.27 -1.11
C VAL A 672 19.37 35.69 -1.68
N ASN A 673 19.42 36.68 -0.80
CA ASN A 673 19.50 38.09 -1.13
C ASN A 673 20.73 38.74 -0.48
N ILE A 674 21.00 39.99 -0.83
CA ILE A 674 21.97 40.84 -0.13
C ILE A 674 21.25 42.11 0.28
N GLU A 675 21.41 42.52 1.53
CA GLU A 675 21.01 43.84 1.93
C GLU A 675 22.08 44.85 1.53
N LYS A 676 21.68 45.81 0.69
CA LYS A 676 22.45 47.04 0.55
C LYS A 676 22.40 47.74 1.90
N THR A 677 23.52 47.73 2.63
CA THR A 677 23.71 48.63 3.76
C THR A 677 23.43 50.05 3.26
N ALA A 678 22.37 50.67 3.78
CA ALA A 678 22.09 52.08 3.60
C ALA A 678 23.13 52.88 4.40
N GLY A 679 24.36 52.94 3.90
CA GLY A 679 25.47 53.53 4.64
C GLY A 679 26.84 53.23 4.05
N GLY A 680 27.13 53.79 2.87
CA GLY A 680 28.47 53.87 2.31
C GLY A 680 28.52 54.98 1.27
N LYS A 681 29.33 56.01 1.56
CA LYS A 681 29.53 57.22 0.73
C LYS A 681 29.97 56.92 -0.70
#